data_AF-A0A8C1K9K3-F1
#
_entry.id   AF-A0A8C1K9K3-F1
#
_cell.length_a   1.000
_cell.length_b   1.000
_cell.length_c   1.000
_cell.angle_alpha   90.00
_cell.angle_beta   90.00
_cell.angle_gamma   90.00
#
_symmetry.space_group_name_H-M   'P 1'
#
loop_
_entity.id
_entity.type
_entity.pdbx_description
1 polymer ?
#
loop_
_entity_poly.entity_id
_entity_poly.type
_entity_poly.pdbx_seq_one_letter_code
_entity_poly.pdbx_strand_id
1 'polypeptide(L)'
;QLDLEGALIARDRVGIQDFVLLDAHNSETAFLDNLKKRFTEDLIYTYIGTLLISVNPYKELDIYTKKQMDLYMGVNFFELPPHIYALADNVYHTMLSEANNNFILISGESGAGKTEASKKILQYYAVSCPSSTLLDTVRDRMLMSNPVLEAFGNAKTMKNDNSSRFGKYMDIQFDCQGDAVGGHILSYLLEKSRVVHQNHGERNFHIFYQLVEGGEEDLLRHLGLEKDTKRYSYLGECSNVSSINDKNDWKTVKNALSVIDFDANDIEVRRATIFLLGIHVQVLHEALTFRKIEAKSEEVLSPFTVDHAIYARDALAKAIYGRAFTWLVNRINESLENKDSGRKTVIGLLDIYGFEVFSVNSFEQFCINYCNEKLQQLFIQLTLKAEQEEYEAEGIGWEPVQFFNNKIICDLVEEKHRGIISVLDEECMRPGDATDLTFLDKLEEKMGNHPHFVTYKLADKKTRKSLERGDFRLLHYAGEVTYCVVGFIDKNNDLLYKNIKDVSALGVATQFKNSLLRLTEILTAKEAWYVRCLKSNDNKQPGKFDEVLVRHQVKYLGLMEHLRVRRAGFAYRRRYEVFLKRYKALCPATWPHWKGVPSDGVEKLVQHLGYQPDEYKMGKTKIFIRYARTLFATEDAFEICKHELGKQKRTQKRHFNFFSYIISMFIKGYITRREAKTTDNSEYLAFVRQSYLNRLKDNLPKTVLDKTTWLTPPPVMTEVFRNSEVFNSGPKILEHLW
;
A
#
# COMPACT_ATOMS: atom_id res chain seq x y z
N GLN A 1 -10.28 -2.29 28.47
CA GLN A 1 -8.84 -1.99 28.65
C GLN A 1 -8.05 -3.28 28.51
N LEU A 2 -7.77 -3.67 27.27
CA LEU A 2 -6.74 -4.68 26.93
C LEU A 2 -5.58 -3.82 26.43
N ASP A 3 -4.68 -3.51 27.36
CA ASP A 3 -3.70 -2.44 27.22
C ASP A 3 -2.52 -2.85 26.34
N LEU A 4 -2.00 -1.85 25.61
CA LEU A 4 -0.93 -1.76 24.61
C LEU A 4 0.25 -2.77 24.61
N GLU A 5 0.48 -3.54 25.68
CA GLU A 5 1.63 -4.44 25.81
C GLU A 5 1.59 -5.61 24.80
N GLY A 6 0.41 -6.10 24.42
CA GLY A 6 0.28 -7.24 23.50
C GLY A 6 0.73 -6.98 22.05
N ALA A 7 0.63 -5.74 21.55
CA ALA A 7 0.95 -5.40 20.17
C ALA A 7 2.45 -5.18 19.93
N LEU A 8 3.18 -4.72 20.95
CA LEU A 8 4.64 -4.59 20.91
C LEU A 8 5.37 -5.93 21.13
N ILE A 9 4.77 -6.85 21.89
CA ILE A 9 5.29 -8.22 22.13
C ILE A 9 5.16 -9.11 20.88
N ALA A 10 4.34 -8.72 19.90
CA ALA A 10 4.22 -9.42 18.61
C ALA A 10 5.44 -9.19 17.68
N ARG A 11 6.43 -8.37 18.08
CA ARG A 11 7.69 -8.18 17.33
C ARG A 11 8.44 -9.49 17.07
N ASP A 12 8.33 -10.50 17.95
CA ASP A 12 9.23 -11.67 17.95
C ASP A 12 8.58 -13.05 17.72
N ARG A 13 7.25 -13.17 17.55
CA ARG A 13 6.62 -14.50 17.49
C ARG A 13 6.52 -15.11 16.09
N VAL A 14 6.32 -14.30 15.05
CA VAL A 14 5.97 -14.81 13.71
C VAL A 14 6.79 -14.13 12.60
N GLY A 15 7.95 -14.71 12.31
CA GLY A 15 8.81 -14.26 11.21
C GLY A 15 9.36 -12.84 11.41
N ILE A 16 10.10 -12.37 10.42
CA ILE A 16 10.73 -11.05 10.40
C ILE A 16 9.81 -10.06 9.70
N GLN A 17 9.63 -8.88 10.31
CA GLN A 17 8.77 -7.81 9.82
C GLN A 17 9.37 -6.99 8.68
N ASP A 18 10.71 -6.91 8.59
CA ASP A 18 11.45 -6.26 7.51
C ASP A 18 12.53 -7.20 6.97
N PHE A 19 12.41 -7.59 5.70
CA PHE A 19 13.34 -8.48 5.02
C PHE A 19 14.78 -7.97 4.98
N VAL A 20 15.00 -6.66 5.10
CA VAL A 20 16.36 -6.11 5.23
C VAL A 20 17.09 -6.74 6.43
N LEU A 21 16.34 -7.14 7.45
CA LEU A 21 16.84 -7.80 8.64
C LEU A 21 17.00 -9.33 8.51
N LEU A 22 16.67 -9.94 7.36
CA LEU A 22 16.77 -11.39 7.15
C LEU A 22 18.24 -11.85 7.06
N ASP A 23 18.73 -12.70 7.96
CA ASP A 23 20.14 -13.14 7.94
C ASP A 23 20.55 -13.76 6.59
N ALA A 24 19.76 -14.73 6.10
CA ALA A 24 19.94 -15.39 4.81
C ALA A 24 19.30 -14.62 3.63
N HIS A 25 19.52 -13.30 3.55
CA HIS A 25 18.93 -12.41 2.52
C HIS A 25 19.18 -12.81 1.06
N ASN A 26 20.24 -13.56 0.75
CA ASN A 26 20.49 -14.07 -0.60
C ASN A 26 19.72 -15.36 -0.92
N SER A 27 19.11 -15.99 0.09
CA SER A 27 18.33 -17.21 -0.05
C SER A 27 16.88 -16.88 -0.36
N GLU A 28 16.46 -17.19 -1.59
CA GLU A 28 15.06 -17.11 -2.01
C GLU A 28 14.15 -18.00 -1.15
N THR A 29 14.66 -19.16 -0.71
CA THR A 29 13.92 -20.07 0.19
C THR A 29 13.62 -19.42 1.54
N ALA A 30 14.61 -18.78 2.17
CA ALA A 30 14.41 -18.09 3.45
C ALA A 30 13.40 -16.93 3.33
N PHE A 31 13.42 -16.25 2.19
CA PHE A 31 12.45 -15.19 1.89
C PHE A 31 11.01 -15.74 1.84
N LEU A 32 10.81 -16.84 1.11
CA LEU A 32 9.50 -17.50 0.98
C LEU A 32 9.01 -18.11 2.29
N ASP A 33 9.90 -18.75 3.06
CA ASP A 33 9.56 -19.33 4.37
C ASP A 33 9.07 -18.25 5.34
N ASN A 34 9.68 -17.06 5.31
CA ASN A 34 9.23 -15.94 6.12
C ASN A 34 7.85 -15.44 5.71
N LEU A 35 7.60 -15.26 4.40
CA LEU A 35 6.26 -14.87 3.90
C LEU A 35 5.21 -15.91 4.31
N LYS A 36 5.51 -17.19 4.13
CA LYS A 36 4.61 -18.31 4.45
C LYS A 36 4.29 -18.34 5.93
N LYS A 37 5.30 -18.27 6.80
CA LYS A 37 5.14 -18.25 8.26
C LYS A 37 4.25 -17.09 8.72
N ARG A 38 4.45 -15.88 8.17
CA ARG A 38 3.63 -14.70 8.48
C ARG A 38 2.21 -14.84 7.96
N PHE A 39 2.05 -15.32 6.74
CA PHE A 39 0.74 -15.54 6.13
C PHE A 39 -0.13 -16.54 6.90
N THR A 40 0.47 -17.60 7.45
CA THR A 40 -0.24 -18.59 8.28
C THR A 40 -0.89 -17.97 9.54
N GLU A 41 -0.36 -16.87 10.03
CA GLU A 41 -0.83 -16.15 11.22
C GLU A 41 -1.62 -14.88 10.84
N ASP A 42 -2.13 -14.81 9.61
CA ASP A 42 -2.88 -13.67 9.05
C ASP A 42 -2.10 -12.33 9.02
N LEU A 43 -0.77 -12.38 9.10
CA LEU A 43 0.12 -11.23 8.94
C LEU A 43 0.48 -11.05 7.46
N ILE A 44 -0.37 -10.33 6.73
CA ILE A 44 -0.25 -10.18 5.27
C ILE A 44 0.77 -9.14 4.81
N TYR A 45 1.24 -8.29 5.72
CA TYR A 45 2.15 -7.17 5.43
C TYR A 45 3.57 -7.44 5.95
N THR A 46 4.57 -7.13 5.11
CA THR A 46 6.01 -7.25 5.45
C THR A 46 6.81 -6.18 4.71
N TYR A 47 7.81 -5.56 5.33
CA TYR A 47 8.65 -4.53 4.71
C TYR A 47 9.86 -5.12 3.97
N ILE A 48 10.34 -4.38 2.97
CA ILE A 48 11.74 -4.37 2.51
C ILE A 48 12.20 -2.90 2.60
N GLY A 49 12.71 -2.46 3.75
CA GLY A 49 12.99 -1.05 4.00
C GLY A 49 11.71 -0.21 3.86
N THR A 50 11.66 0.72 2.89
CA THR A 50 10.46 1.55 2.64
C THR A 50 9.42 0.91 1.71
N LEU A 51 9.73 -0.24 1.10
CA LEU A 51 8.80 -0.99 0.25
C LEU A 51 7.91 -1.88 1.13
N LEU A 52 6.61 -1.92 0.83
CA LEU A 52 5.64 -2.77 1.52
C LEU A 52 5.22 -3.96 0.64
N ILE A 53 5.37 -5.18 1.12
CA ILE A 53 4.81 -6.38 0.51
C ILE A 53 3.43 -6.65 1.13
N SER A 54 2.45 -6.96 0.28
CA SER A 54 1.08 -7.31 0.66
C SER A 54 0.69 -8.66 0.05
N VAL A 55 0.40 -9.67 0.86
CA VAL A 55 -0.04 -11.00 0.38
C VAL A 55 -1.56 -11.12 0.50
N ASN A 56 -2.26 -11.39 -0.60
CA ASN A 56 -3.72 -11.44 -0.60
C ASN A 56 -4.26 -12.61 0.26
N PRO A 57 -5.01 -12.34 1.34
CA PRO A 57 -5.56 -13.38 2.20
C PRO A 57 -6.81 -14.07 1.65
N TYR A 58 -7.46 -13.52 0.61
CA TYR A 58 -8.77 -13.95 0.09
C TYR A 58 -9.88 -14.07 1.16
N LYS A 59 -9.74 -13.34 2.27
CA LYS A 59 -10.74 -13.16 3.33
C LYS A 59 -10.62 -11.77 3.93
N GLU A 60 -11.69 -11.30 4.55
CA GLU A 60 -11.65 -10.06 5.32
C GLU A 60 -10.87 -10.27 6.63
N LEU A 61 -10.03 -9.29 6.96
CA LEU A 61 -9.27 -9.23 8.19
C LEU A 61 -9.67 -7.96 8.94
N ASP A 62 -9.76 -8.03 10.27
CA ASP A 62 -10.14 -6.91 11.14
C ASP A 62 -8.98 -5.91 11.37
N ILE A 63 -8.27 -5.56 10.29
CA ILE A 63 -7.09 -4.68 10.30
C ILE A 63 -7.36 -3.32 9.64
N TYR A 64 -8.51 -3.15 8.98
CA TYR A 64 -8.87 -1.94 8.25
C TYR A 64 -9.90 -1.05 8.97
N THR A 65 -10.07 -1.22 10.28
CA THR A 65 -11.03 -0.43 11.07
C THR A 65 -10.53 0.99 11.33
N LYS A 66 -11.46 1.90 11.64
CA LYS A 66 -11.12 3.28 12.05
C LYS A 66 -10.16 3.31 13.23
N LYS A 67 -10.34 2.41 14.21
CA LYS A 67 -9.43 2.27 15.35
C LYS A 67 -7.98 1.96 14.92
N GLN A 68 -7.81 1.16 13.87
CA GLN A 68 -6.48 0.90 13.31
C GLN A 68 -5.93 2.14 12.60
N MET A 69 -6.75 2.87 11.84
CA MET A 69 -6.31 4.15 11.23
C MET A 69 -5.79 5.13 12.29
N ASP A 70 -6.56 5.32 13.37
CA ASP A 70 -6.19 6.21 14.49
C ASP A 70 -4.88 5.76 15.19
N LEU A 71 -4.59 4.45 15.19
CA LEU A 71 -3.36 3.91 15.78
C LEU A 71 -2.11 4.26 14.96
N TYR A 72 -2.22 4.28 13.63
CA TYR A 72 -1.08 4.54 12.74
C TYR A 72 -0.87 6.04 12.46
N MET A 73 -1.82 6.90 12.82
CA MET A 73 -1.79 8.33 12.54
C MET A 73 -0.71 9.07 13.34
N GLY A 74 0.20 9.76 12.64
CA GLY A 74 1.26 10.54 13.27
C GLY A 74 2.33 9.70 13.98
N VAL A 75 2.39 8.40 13.70
CA VAL A 75 3.36 7.49 14.30
C VAL A 75 4.52 7.29 13.35
N ASN A 76 5.75 7.34 13.87
CA ASN A 76 6.93 7.17 13.02
C ASN A 76 6.93 5.79 12.34
N PHE A 77 7.32 5.78 11.07
CA PHE A 77 7.54 4.57 10.30
C PHE A 77 8.51 3.62 11.05
N PHE A 78 8.12 2.33 11.12
CA PHE A 78 8.75 1.22 11.89
C PHE A 78 8.53 1.16 13.41
N GLU A 79 7.79 2.08 14.02
CA GLU A 79 7.40 1.93 15.44
C GLU A 79 6.30 0.89 15.63
N LEU A 80 5.40 0.78 14.65
CA LEU A 80 4.31 -0.18 14.60
C LEU A 80 4.59 -1.32 13.59
N PRO A 81 3.86 -2.44 13.70
CA PRO A 81 3.98 -3.54 12.73
C PRO A 81 3.73 -3.10 11.28
N PRO A 82 4.23 -3.87 10.30
CA PRO A 82 4.01 -3.53 8.90
C PRO A 82 2.53 -3.41 8.55
N HIS A 83 2.16 -2.26 7.99
CA HIS A 83 0.79 -2.00 7.56
C HIS A 83 0.77 -0.95 6.44
N ILE A 84 -0.27 -1.02 5.60
CA ILE A 84 -0.47 -0.05 4.50
C ILE A 84 -0.73 1.37 5.01
N TYR A 85 -1.38 1.51 6.17
CA TYR A 85 -1.61 2.80 6.82
C TYR A 85 -0.30 3.46 7.29
N ALA A 86 0.65 2.67 7.79
CA ALA A 86 1.97 3.22 8.15
C ALA A 86 2.69 3.79 6.91
N LEU A 87 2.56 3.14 5.75
CA LEU A 87 3.11 3.66 4.50
C LEU A 87 2.38 4.95 4.09
N ALA A 88 1.04 4.94 4.08
CA ALA A 88 0.24 6.10 3.71
C ALA A 88 0.55 7.33 4.58
N ASP A 89 0.60 7.14 5.90
CA ASP A 89 0.92 8.17 6.90
C ASP A 89 2.32 8.76 6.66
N ASN A 90 3.30 7.90 6.43
CA ASN A 90 4.68 8.34 6.20
C ASN A 90 4.82 9.15 4.90
N VAL A 91 4.14 8.74 3.82
CA VAL A 91 4.09 9.51 2.57
C VAL A 91 3.48 10.90 2.81
N TYR A 92 2.37 10.96 3.56
CA TYR A 92 1.68 12.21 3.88
C TYR A 92 2.57 13.16 4.71
N HIS A 93 3.20 12.65 5.77
CA HIS A 93 4.11 13.46 6.59
C HIS A 93 5.38 13.90 5.84
N THR A 94 5.92 13.05 4.96
CA THR A 94 7.07 13.41 4.12
C THR A 94 6.68 14.55 3.17
N MET A 95 5.52 14.44 2.51
CA MET A 95 4.98 15.51 1.66
C MET A 95 4.83 16.83 2.43
N LEU A 96 4.26 16.82 3.64
CA LEU A 96 4.06 18.03 4.44
C LEU A 96 5.37 18.66 4.93
N SER A 97 6.32 17.82 5.37
CA SER A 97 7.58 18.31 5.95
C SER A 97 8.57 18.80 4.89
N GLU A 98 8.61 18.16 3.73
CA GLU A 98 9.54 18.49 2.66
C GLU A 98 8.94 19.36 1.56
N ALA A 99 7.61 19.54 1.55
CA ALA A 99 6.86 20.23 0.50
C ALA A 99 7.14 19.67 -0.92
N ASN A 100 7.44 18.37 -0.99
CA ASN A 100 7.77 17.63 -2.21
C ASN A 100 6.59 16.78 -2.68
N ASN A 101 6.47 16.63 -4.00
CA ASN A 101 5.47 15.75 -4.59
C ASN A 101 5.89 14.30 -4.46
N ASN A 102 4.95 13.45 -4.08
CA ASN A 102 5.16 12.04 -3.81
C ASN A 102 4.28 11.17 -4.72
N PHE A 103 4.61 9.91 -4.89
CA PHE A 103 3.70 8.92 -5.45
C PHE A 103 3.88 7.53 -4.83
N ILE A 104 2.80 6.76 -4.82
CA ILE A 104 2.76 5.37 -4.40
C ILE A 104 2.49 4.51 -5.64
N LEU A 105 3.45 3.66 -6.01
CA LEU A 105 3.30 2.66 -7.05
C LEU A 105 2.83 1.34 -6.44
N ILE A 106 1.66 0.88 -6.86
CA ILE A 106 1.08 -0.40 -6.46
C ILE A 106 1.18 -1.36 -7.64
N SER A 107 1.84 -2.50 -7.44
CA SER A 107 2.10 -3.47 -8.50
C SER A 107 1.91 -4.91 -8.03
N GLY A 108 1.71 -5.83 -8.96
CA GLY A 108 1.38 -7.22 -8.69
C GLY A 108 0.49 -7.80 -9.79
N GLU A 109 0.42 -9.12 -9.89
CA GLU A 109 -0.45 -9.82 -10.84
C GLU A 109 -1.94 -9.46 -10.70
N SER A 110 -2.74 -9.80 -11.72
CA SER A 110 -4.20 -9.67 -11.63
C SER A 110 -4.75 -10.55 -10.50
N GLY A 111 -5.58 -9.96 -9.63
CA GLY A 111 -6.10 -10.61 -8.42
C GLY A 111 -5.18 -10.58 -7.21
N ALA A 112 -4.02 -9.90 -7.26
CA ALA A 112 -3.10 -9.76 -6.12
C ALA A 112 -3.58 -8.76 -5.05
N GLY A 113 -4.62 -7.96 -5.32
CA GLY A 113 -5.17 -6.97 -4.37
C GLY A 113 -4.71 -5.52 -4.57
N LYS A 114 -4.21 -5.15 -5.75
CA LYS A 114 -3.77 -3.77 -6.07
C LYS A 114 -4.86 -2.72 -5.86
N THR A 115 -6.03 -2.95 -6.45
CA THR A 115 -7.18 -2.05 -6.37
C THR A 115 -7.67 -1.90 -4.93
N GLU A 116 -7.68 -2.98 -4.14
CA GLU A 116 -8.03 -2.92 -2.72
C GLU A 116 -6.98 -2.14 -1.91
N ALA A 117 -5.68 -2.34 -2.17
CA ALA A 117 -4.63 -1.54 -1.56
C ALA A 117 -4.79 -0.04 -1.86
N SER A 118 -5.08 0.32 -3.12
CA SER A 118 -5.38 1.70 -3.53
C SER A 118 -6.57 2.28 -2.77
N LYS A 119 -7.68 1.52 -2.66
CA LYS A 119 -8.87 1.92 -1.89
C LYS A 119 -8.55 2.15 -0.41
N LYS A 120 -7.73 1.29 0.22
CA LYS A 120 -7.35 1.45 1.64
C LYS A 120 -6.48 2.69 1.88
N ILE A 121 -5.59 3.03 0.96
CA ILE A 121 -4.79 4.26 1.03
C ILE A 121 -5.71 5.50 0.90
N LEU A 122 -6.62 5.50 -0.07
CA LEU A 122 -7.59 6.58 -0.23
C LEU A 122 -8.49 6.74 1.00
N GLN A 123 -8.96 5.63 1.59
CA GLN A 123 -9.75 5.64 2.82
C GLN A 123 -8.95 6.17 4.02
N TYR A 124 -7.65 5.91 4.08
CA TYR A 124 -6.79 6.45 5.12
C TYR A 124 -6.69 7.97 5.00
N TYR A 125 -6.35 8.50 3.81
CA TYR A 125 -6.28 9.95 3.58
C TYR A 125 -7.62 10.66 3.81
N ALA A 126 -8.71 10.01 3.45
CA ALA A 126 -10.07 10.48 3.73
C ALA A 126 -10.36 10.70 5.23
N VAL A 127 -9.65 10.01 6.13
CA VAL A 127 -9.84 10.10 7.59
C VAL A 127 -8.72 10.91 8.26
N SER A 128 -7.49 10.85 7.74
CA SER A 128 -6.32 11.49 8.35
C SER A 128 -6.18 12.98 8.03
N CYS A 129 -6.76 13.46 6.93
CA CYS A 129 -6.68 14.88 6.57
C CYS A 129 -7.56 15.73 7.52
N PRO A 130 -7.12 16.94 7.89
CA PRO A 130 -7.95 17.87 8.64
C PRO A 130 -9.27 18.13 7.92
N SER A 131 -10.36 18.38 8.67
CA SER A 131 -11.71 18.50 8.09
C SER A 131 -12.12 19.97 7.95
N SER A 132 -12.33 20.42 6.71
CA SER A 132 -13.14 21.58 6.35
C SER A 132 -14.39 21.12 5.59
N THR A 133 -15.47 21.90 5.63
CA THR A 133 -16.78 21.57 5.03
C THR A 133 -16.74 21.39 3.50
N LEU A 134 -15.71 21.91 2.82
CA LEU A 134 -15.49 21.72 1.37
C LEU A 134 -14.95 20.31 1.05
N LEU A 135 -14.31 19.65 2.04
CA LEU A 135 -13.55 18.41 1.85
C LEU A 135 -14.42 17.17 1.78
N ASP A 136 -15.59 17.18 2.41
CA ASP A 136 -16.54 16.06 2.31
C ASP A 136 -16.91 15.80 0.84
N THR A 137 -17.03 16.84 0.03
CA THR A 137 -17.44 16.71 -1.38
C THR A 137 -16.33 16.17 -2.28
N VAL A 138 -15.09 16.67 -2.18
CA VAL A 138 -13.96 16.17 -3.00
C VAL A 138 -13.58 14.75 -2.60
N ARG A 139 -13.54 14.46 -1.29
CA ARG A 139 -13.29 13.11 -0.76
C ARG A 139 -14.30 12.10 -1.31
N ASP A 140 -15.58 12.42 -1.20
CA ASP A 140 -16.65 11.51 -1.62
C ASP A 140 -16.61 11.32 -3.14
N ARG A 141 -16.34 12.38 -3.92
CA ARG A 141 -16.13 12.29 -5.37
C ARG A 141 -14.95 11.39 -5.75
N MET A 142 -13.81 11.50 -5.05
CA MET A 142 -12.65 10.65 -5.31
C MET A 142 -12.96 9.17 -5.05
N LEU A 143 -13.62 8.86 -3.92
CA LEU A 143 -14.02 7.49 -3.59
C LEU A 143 -15.10 6.96 -4.55
N MET A 144 -16.09 7.79 -4.91
CA MET A 144 -17.19 7.43 -5.81
C MET A 144 -16.78 7.37 -7.29
N SER A 145 -15.65 7.97 -7.68
CA SER A 145 -15.10 7.79 -9.04
C SER A 145 -14.73 6.33 -9.34
N ASN A 146 -14.35 5.54 -8.32
CA ASN A 146 -13.91 4.16 -8.51
C ASN A 146 -15.02 3.25 -9.06
N PRO A 147 -16.23 3.14 -8.47
CA PRO A 147 -17.32 2.34 -9.04
C PRO A 147 -17.60 2.64 -10.51
N VAL A 148 -17.56 3.92 -10.91
CA VAL A 148 -17.79 4.34 -12.29
C VAL A 148 -16.64 3.87 -13.19
N LEU A 149 -15.39 4.11 -12.80
CA LEU A 149 -14.23 3.64 -13.56
C LEU A 149 -14.14 2.11 -13.63
N GLU A 150 -14.52 1.39 -12.56
CA GLU A 150 -14.58 -0.07 -12.55
C GLU A 150 -15.67 -0.58 -13.50
N ALA A 151 -16.85 0.05 -13.55
CA ALA A 151 -17.91 -0.34 -14.47
C ALA A 151 -17.48 -0.24 -15.95
N PHE A 152 -16.81 0.86 -16.32
CA PHE A 152 -16.41 1.12 -17.72
C PHE A 152 -15.00 0.63 -18.08
N GLY A 153 -14.18 0.29 -17.10
CA GLY A 153 -12.77 -0.04 -17.31
C GLY A 153 -12.35 -1.42 -16.82
N ASN A 154 -13.18 -2.11 -16.05
CA ASN A 154 -12.91 -3.46 -15.57
C ASN A 154 -13.80 -4.51 -16.25
N ALA A 155 -13.27 -5.72 -16.31
CA ALA A 155 -13.97 -6.88 -16.84
C ALA A 155 -13.53 -8.16 -16.14
N LYS A 156 -14.35 -9.21 -16.29
CA LYS A 156 -13.97 -10.57 -15.88
C LYS A 156 -12.98 -11.15 -16.88
N THR A 157 -11.88 -11.65 -16.33
CA THR A 157 -10.88 -12.48 -17.00
C THR A 157 -10.88 -13.89 -16.41
N MET A 158 -10.10 -14.81 -16.97
CA MET A 158 -9.92 -16.14 -16.39
C MET A 158 -9.29 -16.11 -14.99
N LYS A 159 -8.47 -15.09 -14.68
CA LYS A 159 -7.72 -15.00 -13.41
C LYS A 159 -8.43 -14.18 -12.33
N ASN A 160 -9.20 -13.17 -12.73
CA ASN A 160 -9.83 -12.22 -11.83
C ASN A 160 -11.19 -11.77 -12.37
N ASP A 161 -12.20 -11.75 -11.51
CA ASP A 161 -13.58 -11.43 -11.89
C ASP A 161 -13.79 -9.92 -12.09
N ASN A 162 -12.98 -9.09 -11.42
CA ASN A 162 -12.99 -7.63 -11.53
C ASN A 162 -11.57 -7.14 -11.87
N SER A 163 -11.12 -7.39 -13.10
CA SER A 163 -9.77 -7.04 -13.56
C SER A 163 -9.76 -5.69 -14.26
N SER A 164 -8.94 -4.76 -13.81
CA SER A 164 -8.71 -3.50 -14.51
C SER A 164 -8.06 -3.72 -15.87
N ARG A 165 -8.68 -3.17 -16.92
CA ARG A 165 -8.23 -3.26 -18.32
C ARG A 165 -7.78 -1.89 -18.85
N PHE A 166 -7.39 -1.00 -17.94
CA PHE A 166 -6.73 0.27 -18.18
C PHE A 166 -5.79 0.55 -17.01
N GLY A 167 -4.73 1.32 -17.23
CA GLY A 167 -3.87 1.86 -16.17
C GLY A 167 -4.47 3.15 -15.61
N LYS A 168 -4.46 3.31 -14.29
CA LYS A 168 -5.00 4.48 -13.58
C LYS A 168 -3.90 5.14 -12.77
N TYR A 169 -3.65 6.41 -13.04
CA TYR A 169 -2.85 7.27 -12.18
C TYR A 169 -3.73 8.36 -11.59
N MET A 170 -3.80 8.45 -10.28
CA MET A 170 -4.64 9.41 -9.56
C MET A 170 -3.77 10.32 -8.71
N ASP A 171 -3.66 11.58 -9.06
CA ASP A 171 -3.05 12.62 -8.25
C ASP A 171 -4.08 13.17 -7.25
N ILE A 172 -3.69 13.21 -5.98
CA ILE A 172 -4.43 13.86 -4.89
C ILE A 172 -3.69 15.15 -4.56
N GLN A 173 -4.38 16.29 -4.63
CA GLN A 173 -3.79 17.60 -4.41
C GLN A 173 -4.03 18.05 -2.96
N PHE A 174 -2.96 18.47 -2.30
CA PHE A 174 -2.97 18.95 -0.93
C PHE A 174 -2.54 20.41 -0.86
N ASP A 175 -3.21 21.19 -0.02
CA ASP A 175 -2.80 22.56 0.27
C ASP A 175 -1.66 22.62 1.31
N CYS A 176 -1.29 23.83 1.74
CA CYS A 176 -0.23 24.02 2.73
C CYS A 176 -0.62 23.65 4.17
N GLN A 177 -1.92 23.44 4.44
CA GLN A 177 -2.43 22.97 5.74
C GLN A 177 -2.49 21.44 5.79
N GLY A 178 -2.37 20.79 4.63
CA GLY A 178 -2.43 19.35 4.45
C GLY A 178 -3.82 18.83 4.13
N ASP A 179 -4.74 19.69 3.72
CA ASP A 179 -6.10 19.32 3.33
C ASP A 179 -6.14 18.84 1.88
N ALA A 180 -6.92 17.80 1.61
CA ALA A 180 -7.11 17.25 0.27
C ALA A 180 -8.10 18.11 -0.54
N VAL A 181 -7.57 19.05 -1.31
CA VAL A 181 -8.38 20.11 -1.94
C VAL A 181 -8.83 19.79 -3.36
N GLY A 182 -8.27 18.77 -4.01
CA GLY A 182 -8.62 18.40 -5.39
C GLY A 182 -7.95 17.12 -5.86
N GLY A 183 -8.20 16.72 -7.10
CA GLY A 183 -7.57 15.55 -7.68
C GLY A 183 -7.54 15.57 -9.21
N HIS A 184 -6.74 14.67 -9.77
CA HIS A 184 -6.66 14.48 -11.21
C HIS A 184 -6.37 13.01 -11.55
N ILE A 185 -7.13 12.43 -12.48
CA ILE A 185 -7.03 11.05 -12.92
C ILE A 185 -6.53 11.03 -14.37
N LEU A 186 -5.41 10.35 -14.58
CA LEU A 186 -4.91 9.98 -15.90
C LEU A 186 -5.22 8.50 -16.15
N SER A 187 -5.89 8.23 -17.27
CA SER A 187 -6.13 6.87 -17.74
C SER A 187 -5.18 6.52 -18.88
N TYR A 188 -4.71 5.27 -18.90
CA TYR A 188 -3.75 4.77 -19.88
C TYR A 188 -4.24 3.45 -20.47
N LEU A 189 -4.18 3.35 -21.79
CA LEU A 189 -4.37 2.10 -22.55
C LEU A 189 -5.59 1.27 -22.10
N LEU A 190 -6.79 1.79 -22.36
CA LEU A 190 -8.00 0.96 -22.29
C LEU A 190 -7.92 -0.15 -23.33
N GLU A 191 -8.19 -1.40 -22.93
CA GLU A 191 -8.26 -2.58 -23.80
C GLU A 191 -9.49 -2.52 -24.72
N LYS A 192 -9.46 -1.65 -25.73
CA LYS A 192 -10.60 -1.41 -26.63
C LYS A 192 -11.08 -2.68 -27.34
N SER A 193 -10.17 -3.61 -27.66
CA SER A 193 -10.52 -4.87 -28.34
C SER A 193 -11.54 -5.70 -27.57
N ARG A 194 -11.57 -5.59 -26.22
CA ARG A 194 -12.55 -6.25 -25.37
C ARG A 194 -13.99 -5.87 -25.69
N VAL A 195 -14.24 -4.69 -26.25
CA VAL A 195 -15.58 -4.23 -26.63
C VAL A 195 -16.21 -5.15 -27.68
N VAL A 196 -15.40 -5.67 -28.61
CA VAL A 196 -15.88 -6.42 -29.78
C VAL A 196 -15.53 -7.90 -29.73
N HIS A 197 -14.52 -8.28 -28.94
CA HIS A 197 -14.05 -9.66 -28.84
C HIS A 197 -13.61 -10.00 -27.42
N GLN A 198 -13.94 -11.20 -26.94
CA GLN A 198 -13.49 -11.73 -25.66
C GLN A 198 -13.05 -13.18 -25.81
N ASN A 199 -12.03 -13.57 -25.04
CA ASN A 199 -11.61 -14.97 -24.95
C ASN A 199 -12.71 -15.83 -24.29
N HIS A 200 -12.72 -17.13 -24.60
CA HIS A 200 -13.67 -18.05 -23.99
C HIS A 200 -13.58 -18.03 -22.45
N GLY A 201 -14.73 -17.86 -21.79
CA GLY A 201 -14.83 -17.75 -20.33
C GLY A 201 -14.69 -16.33 -19.75
N GLU A 202 -14.30 -15.34 -20.55
CA GLU A 202 -14.21 -13.93 -20.16
C GLU A 202 -15.51 -13.15 -20.45
N ARG A 203 -15.60 -11.94 -19.88
CA ARG A 203 -16.70 -11.00 -20.16
C ARG A 203 -16.20 -9.74 -20.86
N ASN A 204 -17.16 -9.01 -21.44
CA ASN A 204 -16.99 -7.61 -21.79
C ASN A 204 -16.96 -6.73 -20.51
N PHE A 205 -16.86 -5.41 -20.65
CA PHE A 205 -16.88 -4.48 -19.52
C PHE A 205 -18.16 -4.58 -18.69
N HIS A 206 -18.04 -4.39 -17.37
CA HIS A 206 -19.14 -4.61 -16.42
C HIS A 206 -20.38 -3.75 -16.71
N ILE A 207 -20.18 -2.52 -17.18
CA ILE A 207 -21.26 -1.55 -17.45
C ILE A 207 -22.36 -2.12 -18.36
N PHE A 208 -22.02 -2.97 -19.33
CA PHE A 208 -23.02 -3.54 -20.23
C PHE A 208 -23.96 -4.51 -19.51
N TYR A 209 -23.41 -5.37 -18.65
CA TYR A 209 -24.19 -6.33 -17.86
C TYR A 209 -24.98 -5.63 -16.76
N GLN A 210 -24.36 -4.64 -16.10
CA GLN A 210 -25.00 -3.80 -15.08
C GLN A 210 -26.20 -3.03 -15.65
N LEU A 211 -26.08 -2.46 -16.85
CA LEU A 211 -27.18 -1.75 -17.51
C LEU A 211 -28.32 -2.71 -17.90
N VAL A 212 -27.99 -3.85 -18.53
CA VAL A 212 -29.01 -4.82 -19.00
C VAL A 212 -29.78 -5.44 -17.82
N GLU A 213 -29.09 -5.84 -16.75
CA GLU A 213 -29.72 -6.49 -15.59
C GLU A 213 -30.33 -5.48 -14.59
N GLY A 214 -29.65 -4.36 -14.38
CA GLY A 214 -30.00 -3.34 -13.38
C GLY A 214 -30.91 -2.22 -13.90
N GLY A 215 -31.00 -2.04 -15.21
CA GLY A 215 -31.78 -0.99 -15.85
C GLY A 215 -33.28 -1.08 -15.54
N GLU A 216 -33.88 0.10 -15.33
CA GLU A 216 -35.34 0.23 -15.21
C GLU A 216 -35.99 -0.07 -16.56
N GLU A 217 -37.18 -0.67 -16.55
CA GLU A 217 -37.88 -1.09 -17.78
C GLU A 217 -38.08 0.06 -18.76
N ASP A 218 -38.40 1.26 -18.27
CA ASP A 218 -38.62 2.42 -19.12
C ASP A 218 -37.32 2.92 -19.76
N LEU A 219 -36.19 2.86 -19.05
CA LEU A 219 -34.87 3.17 -19.57
C LEU A 219 -34.46 2.16 -20.66
N LEU A 220 -34.64 0.86 -20.40
CA LEU A 220 -34.31 -0.17 -21.38
C LEU A 220 -35.19 -0.04 -22.64
N ARG A 221 -36.49 0.20 -22.48
CA ARG A 221 -37.39 0.49 -23.61
C ARG A 221 -36.97 1.75 -24.36
N HIS A 222 -36.50 2.79 -23.67
CA HIS A 222 -36.01 4.02 -24.31
C HIS A 222 -34.74 3.77 -25.15
N LEU A 223 -33.83 2.94 -24.64
CA LEU A 223 -32.58 2.58 -25.30
C LEU A 223 -32.75 1.49 -26.39
N GLY A 224 -33.92 0.84 -26.45
CA GLY A 224 -34.17 -0.30 -27.34
C GLY A 224 -33.41 -1.55 -26.88
N LEU A 225 -33.23 -1.72 -25.57
CA LEU A 225 -32.55 -2.84 -24.97
C LEU A 225 -33.54 -3.84 -24.35
N GLU A 226 -33.16 -5.10 -24.31
CA GLU A 226 -33.89 -6.19 -23.67
C GLU A 226 -33.02 -6.83 -22.58
N LYS A 227 -33.67 -7.40 -21.54
CA LYS A 227 -33.02 -8.11 -20.43
C LYS A 227 -32.54 -9.51 -20.81
N ASP A 228 -31.91 -9.63 -21.97
CA ASP A 228 -31.27 -10.87 -22.44
C ASP A 228 -29.92 -10.55 -23.04
N THR A 229 -28.87 -10.82 -22.26
CA THR A 229 -27.48 -10.59 -22.65
C THR A 229 -27.07 -11.40 -23.89
N LYS A 230 -27.73 -12.54 -24.18
CA LYS A 230 -27.42 -13.40 -25.32
C LYS A 230 -27.83 -12.81 -26.68
N ARG A 231 -28.69 -11.79 -26.69
CA ARG A 231 -29.11 -11.12 -27.93
C ARG A 231 -28.05 -10.20 -28.52
N TYR A 232 -27.04 -9.83 -27.74
CA TYR A 232 -26.02 -8.89 -28.14
C TYR A 232 -24.75 -9.62 -28.53
N SER A 233 -24.38 -9.58 -29.82
CA SER A 233 -23.19 -10.29 -30.33
C SER A 233 -21.87 -9.88 -29.64
N TYR A 234 -21.79 -8.68 -29.08
CA TYR A 234 -20.60 -8.21 -28.36
C TYR A 234 -20.57 -8.60 -26.88
N LEU A 235 -21.68 -9.12 -26.34
CA LEU A 235 -21.71 -9.69 -25.00
C LEU A 235 -21.42 -11.18 -25.16
N GLY A 236 -20.18 -11.57 -24.82
CA GLY A 236 -19.73 -12.95 -24.95
C GLY A 236 -20.59 -13.96 -24.18
N GLU A 237 -20.37 -15.24 -24.45
CA GLU A 237 -21.20 -16.36 -23.94
C GLU A 237 -21.28 -16.44 -22.41
N CYS A 238 -20.30 -15.86 -21.69
CA CYS A 238 -20.30 -15.81 -20.24
C CYS A 238 -21.10 -14.61 -19.73
N SER A 239 -22.39 -14.80 -19.44
CA SER A 239 -23.24 -13.74 -18.92
C SER A 239 -23.18 -13.61 -17.38
N ASN A 240 -23.20 -14.72 -16.65
CA ASN A 240 -23.27 -14.72 -15.18
C ASN A 240 -21.95 -15.03 -14.48
N VAL A 241 -21.68 -14.29 -13.39
CA VAL A 241 -20.52 -14.45 -12.52
C VAL A 241 -20.99 -14.53 -11.08
N SER A 242 -20.70 -15.62 -10.38
CA SER A 242 -21.23 -15.86 -9.03
C SER A 242 -20.76 -14.86 -7.97
N SER A 243 -19.61 -14.23 -8.17
CA SER A 243 -19.02 -13.26 -7.25
C SER A 243 -19.51 -11.82 -7.48
N ILE A 244 -20.27 -11.54 -8.55
CA ILE A 244 -20.68 -10.18 -8.95
C ILE A 244 -22.21 -10.08 -8.96
N ASN A 245 -22.75 -8.96 -8.48
CA ASN A 245 -24.17 -8.67 -8.52
C ASN A 245 -24.41 -7.42 -9.38
N ASP A 246 -24.50 -7.64 -10.69
CA ASP A 246 -24.59 -6.58 -11.70
C ASP A 246 -25.77 -5.61 -11.44
N LYS A 247 -26.89 -6.10 -10.86
CA LYS A 247 -28.05 -5.28 -10.49
C LYS A 247 -27.78 -4.33 -9.32
N ASN A 248 -27.07 -4.80 -8.30
CA ASN A 248 -26.68 -3.95 -7.17
C ASN A 248 -25.56 -2.99 -7.58
N ASP A 249 -24.61 -3.45 -8.38
CA ASP A 249 -23.51 -2.63 -8.87
C ASP A 249 -24.03 -1.49 -9.76
N TRP A 250 -25.05 -1.73 -10.59
CA TRP A 250 -25.73 -0.66 -11.32
C TRP A 250 -26.28 0.45 -10.42
N LYS A 251 -26.88 0.09 -9.27
CA LYS A 251 -27.36 1.09 -8.29
C LYS A 251 -26.19 1.89 -7.71
N THR A 252 -25.08 1.22 -7.40
CA THR A 252 -23.86 1.86 -6.92
C THR A 252 -23.31 2.83 -7.97
N VAL A 253 -23.29 2.44 -9.25
CA VAL A 253 -22.86 3.30 -10.37
C VAL A 253 -23.79 4.50 -10.53
N LYS A 254 -25.12 4.33 -10.49
CA LYS A 254 -26.07 5.46 -10.56
C LYS A 254 -25.87 6.45 -9.41
N ASN A 255 -25.71 5.95 -8.19
CA ASN A 255 -25.47 6.79 -7.01
C ASN A 255 -24.10 7.51 -7.13
N ALA A 256 -23.08 6.81 -7.63
CA ALA A 256 -21.77 7.38 -7.82
C ALA A 256 -21.82 8.53 -8.84
N LEU A 257 -22.45 8.32 -10.02
CA LEU A 257 -22.64 9.35 -11.06
C LEU A 257 -23.28 10.63 -10.49
N SER A 258 -24.29 10.50 -9.62
CA SER A 258 -24.91 11.68 -8.98
C SER A 258 -23.97 12.44 -8.03
N VAL A 259 -23.00 11.77 -7.40
CA VAL A 259 -22.04 12.39 -6.47
C VAL A 259 -20.90 13.08 -7.22
N ILE A 260 -20.50 12.55 -8.38
CA ILE A 260 -19.47 13.13 -9.26
C ILE A 260 -20.01 14.22 -10.22
N ASP A 261 -21.11 14.85 -9.84
CA ASP A 261 -21.77 15.97 -10.54
C ASP A 261 -22.14 15.68 -12.02
N PHE A 262 -22.48 14.43 -12.37
CA PHE A 262 -23.09 14.15 -13.67
C PHE A 262 -24.54 14.61 -13.63
N ASP A 263 -24.93 15.49 -14.54
CA ASP A 263 -26.30 15.98 -14.62
C ASP A 263 -27.21 14.95 -15.31
N ALA A 264 -28.52 15.19 -15.26
CA ALA A 264 -29.49 14.31 -15.91
C ALA A 264 -29.30 14.27 -17.44
N ASN A 265 -28.71 15.29 -18.08
CA ASN A 265 -28.44 15.30 -19.51
C ASN A 265 -27.17 14.50 -19.87
N ASP A 266 -26.17 14.48 -18.98
CA ASP A 266 -24.96 13.65 -19.09
C ASP A 266 -25.32 12.16 -18.98
N ILE A 267 -26.37 11.84 -18.21
CA ILE A 267 -26.88 10.47 -17.99
C ILE A 267 -27.97 10.09 -19.02
N GLU A 268 -28.77 11.06 -19.50
CA GLU A 268 -29.82 10.82 -20.49
C GLU A 268 -29.25 10.60 -21.90
N VAL A 269 -29.58 9.43 -22.45
CA VAL A 269 -29.12 8.97 -23.75
C VAL A 269 -30.34 8.91 -24.67
N ARG A 270 -30.52 9.91 -25.55
CA ARG A 270 -31.71 10.08 -26.41
C ARG A 270 -31.75 9.06 -27.58
N ARG A 271 -32.66 8.07 -27.49
CA ARG A 271 -33.18 7.08 -28.48
C ARG A 271 -32.32 6.60 -29.68
N ALA A 272 -32.16 5.27 -29.79
CA ALA A 272 -31.78 4.41 -30.94
C ALA A 272 -30.48 4.74 -31.70
N THR A 273 -29.59 3.76 -31.91
CA THR A 273 -28.16 3.85 -32.33
C THR A 273 -27.83 4.85 -33.45
N ILE A 274 -28.80 5.14 -34.34
CA ILE A 274 -28.70 6.07 -35.46
C ILE A 274 -29.06 7.51 -35.03
N PHE A 275 -30.09 7.70 -34.21
CA PHE A 275 -30.41 8.97 -33.55
C PHE A 275 -29.45 9.26 -32.38
N LEU A 276 -28.94 8.22 -31.70
CA LEU A 276 -27.98 8.30 -30.59
C LEU A 276 -26.64 8.88 -31.00
N LEU A 277 -26.15 8.53 -32.19
CA LEU A 277 -24.94 9.12 -32.75
C LEU A 277 -25.23 10.45 -33.48
N GLY A 278 -26.51 10.79 -33.70
CA GLY A 278 -26.92 11.92 -34.53
C GLY A 278 -26.55 11.77 -36.02
N ILE A 279 -26.33 10.54 -36.50
CA ILE A 279 -25.84 10.26 -37.85
C ILE A 279 -26.99 9.74 -38.72
N HIS A 280 -27.12 10.28 -39.93
CA HIS A 280 -28.11 9.80 -40.89
C HIS A 280 -27.85 8.34 -41.30
N VAL A 281 -28.89 7.49 -41.31
CA VAL A 281 -28.81 6.03 -41.61
C VAL A 281 -27.97 5.75 -42.87
N GLN A 282 -28.23 6.52 -43.92
CA GLN A 282 -27.57 6.39 -45.22
C GLN A 282 -26.05 6.58 -45.14
N VAL A 283 -25.62 7.59 -44.38
CA VAL A 283 -24.20 7.93 -44.22
C VAL A 283 -23.48 6.85 -43.43
N LEU A 284 -24.11 6.32 -42.39
CA LEU A 284 -23.56 5.21 -41.61
C LEU A 284 -23.47 3.92 -42.45
N HIS A 285 -24.51 3.63 -43.23
CA HIS A 285 -24.51 2.49 -44.14
C HIS A 285 -23.37 2.60 -45.16
N GLU A 286 -23.23 3.76 -45.82
CA GLU A 286 -22.16 4.01 -46.78
C GLU A 286 -20.77 3.92 -46.12
N ALA A 287 -20.60 4.49 -44.93
CA ALA A 287 -19.32 4.46 -44.21
C ALA A 287 -18.90 3.03 -43.79
N LEU A 288 -19.86 2.15 -43.48
CA LEU A 288 -19.59 0.77 -43.08
C LEU A 288 -19.46 -0.20 -44.26
N THR A 289 -19.93 0.18 -45.45
CA THR A 289 -19.95 -0.70 -46.63
C THR A 289 -19.09 -0.22 -47.79
N PHE A 290 -18.58 1.02 -47.76
CA PHE A 290 -17.70 1.57 -48.80
C PHE A 290 -16.45 2.22 -48.22
N ARG A 291 -15.32 1.95 -48.89
CA ARG A 291 -14.05 2.67 -48.73
C ARG A 291 -14.03 3.88 -49.65
N LYS A 292 -13.67 5.04 -49.12
CA LYS A 292 -13.35 6.22 -49.93
C LYS A 292 -11.86 6.25 -50.26
N ILE A 293 -11.56 6.38 -51.53
CA ILE A 293 -10.22 6.43 -52.09
C ILE A 293 -10.08 7.79 -52.77
N GLU A 294 -9.20 8.64 -52.25
CA GLU A 294 -8.86 9.92 -52.87
C GLU A 294 -7.72 9.71 -53.87
N ALA A 295 -8.01 9.92 -55.15
CA ALA A 295 -7.04 9.82 -56.22
C ALA A 295 -6.84 11.20 -56.86
N LYS A 296 -5.79 11.92 -56.44
CA LYS A 296 -5.23 13.19 -56.95
C LYS A 296 -6.17 14.40 -57.11
N SER A 297 -7.50 14.24 -57.22
CA SER A 297 -8.55 15.27 -57.26
C SER A 297 -9.97 14.68 -57.18
N GLU A 298 -10.15 13.36 -57.36
CA GLU A 298 -11.46 12.69 -57.35
C GLU A 298 -11.61 11.76 -56.14
N GLU A 299 -12.82 11.73 -55.58
CA GLU A 299 -13.20 10.84 -54.50
C GLU A 299 -13.97 9.66 -55.09
N VAL A 300 -13.36 8.47 -55.07
CA VAL A 300 -13.98 7.24 -55.56
C VAL A 300 -14.38 6.36 -54.38
N LEU A 301 -15.63 5.89 -54.39
CA LEU A 301 -16.13 4.92 -53.41
C LEU A 301 -15.97 3.50 -53.98
N SER A 302 -15.27 2.65 -53.25
CA SER A 302 -15.14 1.22 -53.55
C SER A 302 -15.88 0.41 -52.48
N PRO A 303 -16.72 -0.57 -52.83
CA PRO A 303 -17.41 -1.39 -51.85
C PRO A 303 -16.41 -2.23 -51.04
N PHE A 304 -16.74 -2.49 -49.77
CA PHE A 304 -16.02 -3.40 -48.90
C PHE A 304 -16.41 -4.86 -49.18
N THR A 305 -15.48 -5.78 -48.87
CA THR A 305 -15.85 -7.19 -48.67
C THR A 305 -16.55 -7.35 -47.32
N VAL A 306 -17.20 -8.50 -47.10
CA VAL A 306 -17.87 -8.80 -45.83
C VAL A 306 -16.90 -8.66 -44.64
N ASP A 307 -15.69 -9.19 -44.76
CA ASP A 307 -14.68 -9.11 -43.70
C ASP A 307 -14.26 -7.66 -43.41
N HIS A 308 -14.06 -6.85 -44.44
CA HIS A 308 -13.74 -5.43 -44.27
C HIS A 308 -14.90 -4.63 -43.64
N ALA A 309 -16.15 -4.97 -43.95
CA ALA A 309 -17.32 -4.34 -43.35
C ALA A 309 -17.47 -4.72 -41.86
N ILE A 310 -17.21 -5.98 -41.50
CA ILE A 310 -17.15 -6.43 -40.10
C ILE A 310 -16.04 -5.68 -39.37
N TYR A 311 -14.85 -5.58 -39.95
CA TYR A 311 -13.75 -4.81 -39.39
C TYR A 311 -14.11 -3.33 -39.19
N ALA A 312 -14.74 -2.69 -40.17
CA ALA A 312 -15.17 -1.30 -40.09
C ALA A 312 -16.17 -1.08 -38.94
N ARG A 313 -17.14 -1.98 -38.79
CA ARG A 313 -18.12 -1.97 -37.69
C ARG A 313 -17.44 -2.09 -36.34
N ASP A 314 -16.51 -3.03 -36.20
CA ASP A 314 -15.80 -3.29 -34.95
C ASP A 314 -14.86 -2.13 -34.59
N ALA A 315 -14.16 -1.57 -35.58
CA ALA A 315 -13.33 -0.37 -35.43
C ALA A 315 -14.16 0.83 -34.93
N LEU A 316 -15.35 1.05 -35.49
CA LEU A 316 -16.27 2.09 -35.03
C LEU A 316 -16.70 1.86 -33.58
N ALA A 317 -17.08 0.64 -33.21
CA ALA A 317 -17.50 0.31 -31.85
C ALA A 317 -16.37 0.55 -30.82
N LYS A 318 -15.15 0.10 -31.12
CA LYS A 318 -13.95 0.35 -30.32
C LYS A 318 -13.67 1.85 -30.16
N ALA A 319 -13.79 2.62 -31.25
CA ALA A 319 -13.54 4.05 -31.24
C ALA A 319 -14.56 4.83 -30.41
N ILE A 320 -15.85 4.51 -30.55
CA ILE A 320 -16.92 5.13 -29.76
C ILE A 320 -16.69 4.87 -28.27
N TYR A 321 -16.45 3.60 -27.89
CA TYR A 321 -16.24 3.25 -26.49
C TYR A 321 -14.98 3.90 -25.92
N GLY A 322 -13.87 3.90 -26.67
CA GLY A 322 -12.63 4.55 -26.25
C GLY A 322 -12.78 6.07 -26.05
N ARG A 323 -13.51 6.76 -26.95
CA ARG A 323 -13.80 8.19 -26.80
C ARG A 323 -14.76 8.45 -25.64
N ALA A 324 -15.78 7.62 -25.45
CA ALA A 324 -16.71 7.73 -24.33
C ALA A 324 -16.01 7.55 -22.98
N PHE A 325 -15.11 6.57 -22.86
CA PHE A 325 -14.29 6.39 -21.66
C PHE A 325 -13.36 7.58 -21.41
N THR A 326 -12.74 8.13 -22.46
CA THR A 326 -11.89 9.32 -22.34
C THR A 326 -12.71 10.53 -21.86
N TRP A 327 -13.89 10.75 -22.44
CA TRP A 327 -14.82 11.79 -22.01
C TRP A 327 -15.26 11.61 -20.55
N LEU A 328 -15.59 10.37 -20.15
CA LEU A 328 -15.97 10.03 -18.77
C LEU A 328 -14.87 10.42 -17.77
N VAL A 329 -13.61 10.08 -18.07
CA VAL A 329 -12.46 10.44 -17.22
C VAL A 329 -12.27 11.96 -17.17
N ASN A 330 -12.42 12.66 -18.30
CA ASN A 330 -12.32 14.12 -18.34
C ASN A 330 -13.43 14.79 -17.50
N ARG A 331 -14.66 14.28 -17.58
CA ARG A 331 -15.78 14.78 -16.77
C ARG A 331 -15.56 14.55 -15.27
N ILE A 332 -15.03 13.38 -14.89
CA ILE A 332 -14.63 13.12 -13.50
C ILE A 332 -13.56 14.13 -13.06
N ASN A 333 -12.57 14.42 -13.92
CA ASN A 333 -11.53 15.40 -13.63
C ASN A 333 -12.08 16.81 -13.43
N GLU A 334 -13.07 17.24 -14.21
CA GLU A 334 -13.75 18.53 -14.02
C GLU A 334 -14.45 18.63 -12.66
N SER A 335 -15.03 17.53 -12.17
CA SER A 335 -15.66 17.48 -10.83
C SER A 335 -14.63 17.45 -9.68
N LEU A 336 -13.43 16.92 -9.93
CA LEU A 336 -12.31 16.87 -8.98
C LEU A 336 -11.41 18.12 -9.02
N GLU A 337 -11.57 18.98 -10.01
CA GLU A 337 -10.70 20.14 -10.21
C GLU A 337 -10.88 21.17 -9.09
N ASN A 338 -9.76 21.52 -8.45
CA ASN A 338 -9.74 22.61 -7.50
C ASN A 338 -9.50 23.94 -8.21
N LYS A 339 -10.47 24.87 -8.06
CA LYS A 339 -10.47 26.21 -8.64
C LYS A 339 -9.53 27.21 -7.95
N ASP A 340 -8.97 26.85 -6.79
CA ASP A 340 -8.05 27.70 -6.06
C ASP A 340 -6.65 27.73 -6.69
N SER A 341 -6.05 28.92 -6.74
CA SER A 341 -4.73 29.18 -7.34
C SER A 341 -3.54 28.98 -6.37
N GLY A 342 -3.80 28.50 -5.15
CA GLY A 342 -2.77 28.25 -4.15
C GLY A 342 -1.73 27.22 -4.60
N ARG A 343 -0.53 27.30 -4.01
CA ARG A 343 0.51 26.26 -4.20
C ARG A 343 0.02 24.95 -3.59
N LYS A 344 0.04 23.88 -4.39
CA LYS A 344 -0.40 22.54 -4.00
C LYS A 344 0.77 21.57 -4.04
N THR A 345 0.78 20.62 -3.13
CA THR A 345 1.61 19.42 -3.19
C THR A 345 0.75 18.24 -3.62
N VAL A 346 1.36 17.17 -4.12
CA VAL A 346 0.62 16.06 -4.73
C VAL A 346 1.10 14.72 -4.21
N ILE A 347 0.15 13.83 -3.87
CA ILE A 347 0.41 12.39 -3.72
C ILE A 347 -0.28 11.67 -4.87
N GLY A 348 0.52 11.08 -5.77
CA GLY A 348 0.03 10.27 -6.88
C GLY A 348 -0.16 8.80 -6.47
N LEU A 349 -1.26 8.17 -6.85
CA LEU A 349 -1.48 6.73 -6.71
C LEU A 349 -1.46 6.10 -8.10
N LEU A 350 -0.51 5.21 -8.35
CA LEU A 350 -0.41 4.48 -9.61
C LEU A 350 -0.91 3.05 -9.41
N ASP A 351 -2.08 2.76 -9.98
CA ASP A 351 -2.70 1.44 -10.08
C ASP A 351 -2.71 1.01 -11.56
N ILE A 352 -1.71 0.22 -11.94
CA ILE A 352 -1.58 -0.30 -13.30
C ILE A 352 -1.92 -1.78 -13.35
N TYR A 353 -2.28 -2.27 -14.54
CA TYR A 353 -2.41 -3.70 -14.80
C TYR A 353 -1.09 -4.43 -14.44
N GLY A 354 -1.24 -5.63 -13.88
CA GLY A 354 -0.09 -6.47 -13.55
C GLY A 354 0.57 -7.06 -14.78
N PHE A 355 1.75 -7.65 -14.60
CA PHE A 355 2.34 -8.53 -15.61
C PHE A 355 1.38 -9.71 -15.88
N GLU A 356 1.09 -9.99 -17.15
CA GLU A 356 0.11 -11.01 -17.56
C GLU A 356 0.75 -12.05 -18.48
N VAL A 357 0.63 -13.32 -18.06
CA VAL A 357 0.98 -14.48 -18.88
C VAL A 357 -0.22 -15.41 -18.96
N PHE A 358 -0.74 -15.58 -20.18
CA PHE A 358 -1.81 -16.51 -20.53
C PHE A 358 -1.27 -17.63 -21.44
N SER A 359 -2.12 -18.61 -21.73
CA SER A 359 -1.81 -19.68 -22.69
C SER A 359 -1.58 -19.14 -24.11
N VAL A 360 -2.35 -18.12 -24.50
CA VAL A 360 -2.19 -17.39 -25.76
C VAL A 360 -2.09 -15.90 -25.41
N ASN A 361 -0.95 -15.29 -25.68
CA ASN A 361 -0.73 -13.85 -25.48
C ASN A 361 -0.74 -13.15 -26.83
N SER A 362 -1.37 -11.99 -26.90
CA SER A 362 -1.48 -11.21 -28.14
C SER A 362 -0.97 -9.78 -27.93
N PHE A 363 -1.24 -8.88 -28.87
CA PHE A 363 -0.76 -7.49 -28.86
C PHE A 363 -1.05 -6.74 -27.55
N GLU A 364 -2.22 -6.98 -26.95
CA GLU A 364 -2.64 -6.35 -25.70
C GLU A 364 -1.71 -6.75 -24.54
N GLN A 365 -1.41 -8.04 -24.40
CA GLN A 365 -0.47 -8.53 -23.39
C GLN A 365 0.95 -8.01 -23.65
N PHE A 366 1.36 -7.89 -24.92
CA PHE A 366 2.65 -7.31 -25.28
C PHE A 366 2.79 -5.87 -24.78
N CYS A 367 1.76 -5.02 -25.00
CA CYS A 367 1.72 -3.66 -24.47
C CYS A 367 1.73 -3.64 -22.93
N ILE A 368 0.91 -4.49 -22.31
CA ILE A 368 0.82 -4.61 -20.84
C ILE A 368 2.18 -4.97 -20.21
N ASN A 369 2.85 -5.98 -20.76
CA ASN A 369 4.13 -6.48 -20.27
C ASN A 369 5.27 -5.48 -20.56
N TYR A 370 5.23 -4.79 -21.71
CA TYR A 370 6.16 -3.69 -22.00
C TYR A 370 6.05 -2.53 -21.00
N CYS A 371 4.83 -2.13 -20.62
CA CYS A 371 4.64 -1.13 -19.57
C CYS A 371 5.20 -1.57 -18.21
N ASN A 372 4.96 -2.82 -17.81
CA ASN A 372 5.54 -3.37 -16.59
C ASN A 372 7.08 -3.40 -16.64
N GLU A 373 7.67 -3.78 -17.78
CA GLU A 373 9.11 -3.74 -18.01
C GLU A 373 9.68 -2.33 -17.81
N LYS A 374 9.01 -1.32 -18.38
CA LYS A 374 9.37 0.09 -18.28
C LYS A 374 9.29 0.62 -16.86
N LEU A 375 8.20 0.33 -16.16
CA LEU A 375 8.02 0.74 -14.77
C LEU A 375 8.99 0.04 -13.83
N GLN A 376 9.37 -1.22 -14.11
CA GLN A 376 10.40 -1.91 -13.35
C GLN A 376 11.78 -1.28 -13.57
N GLN A 377 12.11 -0.89 -14.81
CA GLN A 377 13.36 -0.18 -15.09
C GLN A 377 13.43 1.14 -14.30
N LEU A 378 12.35 1.93 -14.36
CA LEU A 378 12.25 3.18 -13.60
C LEU A 378 12.38 2.92 -12.09
N PHE A 379 11.73 1.88 -11.58
CA PHE A 379 11.79 1.49 -10.18
C PHE A 379 13.22 1.21 -9.71
N ILE A 380 13.97 0.42 -10.47
CA ILE A 380 15.36 0.09 -10.14
C ILE A 380 16.22 1.36 -10.14
N GLN A 381 16.05 2.22 -11.14
CA GLN A 381 16.77 3.49 -11.24
C GLN A 381 16.48 4.43 -10.08
N LEU A 382 15.21 4.63 -9.74
CA LEU A 382 14.80 5.52 -8.64
C LEU A 382 15.29 5.01 -7.29
N THR A 383 15.21 3.69 -7.04
CA THR A 383 15.67 3.10 -5.78
C THR A 383 17.17 3.28 -5.60
N LEU A 384 17.95 3.03 -6.66
CA LEU A 384 19.41 3.19 -6.63
C LEU A 384 19.82 4.66 -6.47
N LYS A 385 19.15 5.55 -7.19
CA LYS A 385 19.41 6.99 -7.12
C LYS A 385 19.14 7.53 -5.71
N ALA A 386 18.00 7.16 -5.11
CA ALA A 386 17.67 7.58 -3.74
C ALA A 386 18.67 7.07 -2.69
N GLU A 387 19.16 5.84 -2.82
CA GLU A 387 20.22 5.31 -1.93
C GLU A 387 21.55 6.07 -2.11
N GLN A 388 21.92 6.40 -3.35
CA GLN A 388 23.14 7.17 -3.66
C GLN A 388 23.09 8.58 -3.07
N GLU A 389 21.97 9.28 -3.28
CA GLU A 389 21.75 10.64 -2.78
C GLU A 389 21.78 10.69 -1.25
N GLU A 390 21.21 9.68 -0.56
CA GLU A 390 21.28 9.63 0.90
C GLU A 390 22.73 9.42 1.40
N TYR A 391 23.50 8.56 0.74
CA TYR A 391 24.89 8.31 1.15
C TYR A 391 25.76 9.53 0.90
N GLU A 392 25.58 10.22 -0.23
CA GLU A 392 26.25 11.48 -0.52
C GLU A 392 25.88 12.57 0.49
N ALA A 393 24.59 12.73 0.79
CA ALA A 393 24.10 13.68 1.78
C ALA A 393 24.73 13.44 3.16
N GLU A 394 24.87 12.18 3.55
CA GLU A 394 25.42 11.73 4.84
C GLU A 394 26.95 11.60 4.84
N GLY A 395 27.62 11.83 3.70
CA GLY A 395 29.09 11.76 3.58
C GLY A 395 29.65 10.34 3.63
N ILE A 396 28.87 9.34 3.22
CA ILE A 396 29.21 7.92 3.21
C ILE A 396 29.65 7.50 1.80
N GLY A 397 30.71 6.71 1.71
CA GLY A 397 31.21 6.20 0.43
C GLY A 397 30.23 5.22 -0.23
N TRP A 398 29.96 5.41 -1.52
CA TRP A 398 29.11 4.53 -2.31
C TRP A 398 29.89 3.30 -2.82
N GLU A 399 29.40 2.10 -2.50
CA GLU A 399 29.88 0.85 -3.08
C GLU A 399 28.94 0.42 -4.22
N PRO A 400 29.41 0.27 -5.47
CA PRO A 400 28.56 -0.11 -6.60
C PRO A 400 27.88 -1.46 -6.39
N VAL A 401 26.55 -1.45 -6.41
CA VAL A 401 25.74 -2.67 -6.30
C VAL A 401 25.58 -3.32 -7.67
N GLN A 402 25.90 -4.61 -7.78
CA GLN A 402 25.57 -5.39 -8.97
C GLN A 402 24.10 -5.81 -8.94
N PHE A 403 23.33 -5.43 -9.97
CA PHE A 403 21.93 -5.81 -10.14
C PHE A 403 21.63 -6.10 -11.62
N PHE A 404 20.54 -6.82 -11.89
CA PHE A 404 20.07 -7.05 -13.25
C PHE A 404 19.39 -5.79 -13.80
N ASN A 405 19.97 -5.20 -14.85
CA ASN A 405 19.42 -4.02 -15.50
C ASN A 405 18.58 -4.44 -16.70
N ASN A 406 17.25 -4.31 -16.59
CA ASN A 406 16.31 -4.73 -17.62
C ASN A 406 16.18 -3.74 -18.79
N LYS A 407 17.04 -2.71 -18.83
CA LYS A 407 17.15 -1.76 -19.95
C LYS A 407 17.37 -2.46 -21.29
N ILE A 408 18.13 -3.56 -21.31
CA ILE A 408 18.34 -4.36 -22.54
C ILE A 408 17.02 -4.86 -23.15
N ILE A 409 16.03 -5.20 -22.32
CA ILE A 409 14.71 -5.66 -22.75
C ILE A 409 13.85 -4.47 -23.19
N CYS A 410 13.93 -3.35 -22.46
CA CYS A 410 13.28 -2.10 -22.85
C CYS A 410 13.73 -1.61 -24.22
N ASP A 411 15.04 -1.61 -24.48
CA ASP A 411 15.64 -1.15 -25.73
C ASP A 411 15.22 -2.06 -26.90
N LEU A 412 15.20 -3.38 -26.70
CA LEU A 412 14.66 -4.35 -27.67
C LEU A 412 13.24 -3.98 -28.15
N VAL A 413 12.38 -3.50 -27.25
CA VAL A 413 11.00 -3.17 -27.59
C VAL A 413 10.87 -1.78 -28.23
N GLU A 414 11.54 -0.78 -27.66
CA GLU A 414 11.26 0.64 -27.97
C GLU A 414 12.29 1.35 -28.86
N GLU A 415 13.48 0.77 -29.06
CA GLU A 415 14.59 1.45 -29.75
C GLU A 415 14.12 2.00 -31.10
N LYS A 416 14.50 3.24 -31.42
CA LYS A 416 14.08 3.87 -32.69
C LYS A 416 14.69 3.11 -33.86
N HIS A 417 13.88 2.80 -34.87
CA HIS A 417 14.26 2.09 -36.12
C HIS A 417 14.68 0.62 -35.96
N ARG A 418 15.03 0.17 -34.75
CA ARG A 418 15.46 -1.20 -34.46
C ARG A 418 14.52 -1.97 -33.54
N GLY A 419 13.78 -1.31 -32.66
CA GLY A 419 12.90 -1.97 -31.68
C GLY A 419 11.62 -2.54 -32.28
N ILE A 420 11.00 -3.49 -31.58
CA ILE A 420 9.79 -4.23 -32.04
C ILE A 420 8.68 -3.27 -32.48
N ILE A 421 8.43 -2.21 -31.71
CA ILE A 421 7.42 -1.20 -32.03
C ILE A 421 7.74 -0.48 -33.34
N SER A 422 9.02 -0.14 -33.58
CA SER A 422 9.43 0.53 -34.82
C SER A 422 9.29 -0.39 -36.03
N VAL A 423 9.63 -1.68 -35.88
CA VAL A 423 9.44 -2.67 -36.96
C VAL A 423 7.96 -2.87 -37.28
N LEU A 424 7.11 -2.90 -36.25
CA LEU A 424 5.67 -3.02 -36.41
C LEU A 424 5.09 -1.82 -37.16
N ASP A 425 5.46 -0.59 -36.78
CA ASP A 425 5.02 0.62 -37.48
C ASP A 425 5.54 0.71 -38.92
N GLU A 426 6.77 0.26 -39.18
CA GLU A 426 7.34 0.20 -40.53
C GLU A 426 6.56 -0.78 -41.43
N GLU A 427 6.13 -1.93 -40.90
CA GLU A 427 5.29 -2.88 -41.64
C GLU A 427 3.86 -2.37 -41.87
N CYS A 428 3.28 -1.71 -40.87
CA CYS A 428 1.97 -1.06 -40.96
C CYS A 428 1.90 -0.01 -42.10
N MET A 429 3.03 0.65 -42.40
CA MET A 429 3.11 1.71 -43.42
C MET A 429 3.56 1.21 -44.81
N ARG A 430 3.87 -0.07 -44.95
CA ARG A 430 4.42 -0.64 -46.17
C ARG A 430 3.35 -0.74 -47.27
N PRO A 431 3.62 -0.24 -48.50
CA PRO A 431 2.73 -0.49 -49.63
C PRO A 431 2.84 -1.95 -50.09
N GLY A 432 1.70 -2.67 -50.15
CA GLY A 432 1.61 -4.08 -50.56
C GLY A 432 0.79 -4.94 -49.56
N ASP A 433 0.79 -6.26 -49.75
CA ASP A 433 0.15 -7.23 -48.84
C ASP A 433 1.03 -7.47 -47.60
N ALA A 434 1.15 -6.45 -46.73
CA ALA A 434 1.76 -6.63 -45.42
C ALA A 434 0.89 -7.57 -44.57
N THR A 435 1.50 -8.62 -44.05
CA THR A 435 0.84 -9.63 -43.20
C THR A 435 1.59 -9.81 -41.89
N ASP A 436 0.92 -10.34 -40.86
CA ASP A 436 1.55 -10.59 -39.56
C ASP A 436 2.78 -11.53 -39.67
N LEU A 437 2.78 -12.44 -40.66
CA LEU A 437 3.92 -13.32 -40.93
C LEU A 437 5.11 -12.56 -41.53
N THR A 438 4.87 -11.61 -42.44
CA THR A 438 5.94 -10.75 -42.96
C THR A 438 6.55 -9.86 -41.89
N PHE A 439 5.75 -9.43 -40.91
CA PHE A 439 6.23 -8.75 -39.72
C PHE A 439 7.14 -9.66 -38.88
N LEU A 440 6.74 -10.91 -38.64
CA LEU A 440 7.55 -11.88 -37.92
C LEU A 440 8.90 -12.16 -38.63
N ASP A 441 8.89 -12.32 -39.95
CA ASP A 441 10.12 -12.53 -40.73
C ASP A 441 11.09 -11.35 -40.61
N LYS A 442 10.58 -10.09 -40.62
CA LYS A 442 11.42 -8.90 -40.38
C LYS A 442 11.95 -8.81 -38.95
N LEU A 443 11.16 -9.21 -37.96
CA LEU A 443 11.65 -9.29 -36.57
C LEU A 443 12.82 -10.26 -36.45
N GLU A 444 12.73 -11.42 -37.11
CA GLU A 444 13.81 -12.40 -37.14
C GLU A 444 15.09 -11.85 -37.79
N GLU A 445 14.96 -11.13 -38.91
CA GLU A 445 16.08 -10.50 -39.61
C GLU A 445 16.79 -9.46 -38.73
N LYS A 446 16.03 -8.58 -38.08
CA LYS A 446 16.59 -7.48 -37.27
C LYS A 446 17.06 -7.92 -35.88
N MET A 447 16.41 -8.90 -35.25
CA MET A 447 16.57 -9.22 -33.83
C MET A 447 17.00 -10.66 -33.52
N GLY A 448 17.23 -11.50 -34.53
CA GLY A 448 17.43 -12.94 -34.31
C GLY A 448 18.63 -13.33 -33.43
N ASN A 449 19.59 -12.43 -33.21
CA ASN A 449 20.75 -12.66 -32.34
C ASN A 449 20.58 -12.09 -30.93
N HIS A 450 19.43 -11.50 -30.60
CA HIS A 450 19.23 -10.84 -29.31
C HIS A 450 18.95 -11.86 -28.18
N PRO A 451 19.62 -11.78 -27.01
CA PRO A 451 19.50 -12.80 -25.96
C PRO A 451 18.10 -12.93 -25.35
N HIS A 452 17.27 -11.91 -25.49
CA HIS A 452 15.89 -11.89 -24.99
C HIS A 452 14.82 -12.14 -26.07
N PHE A 453 15.21 -12.49 -27.30
CA PHE A 453 14.28 -12.72 -28.41
C PHE A 453 14.49 -14.12 -29.02
N VAL A 454 13.42 -14.90 -29.13
CA VAL A 454 13.46 -16.25 -29.70
C VAL A 454 12.26 -16.49 -30.60
N THR A 455 12.47 -17.10 -31.76
CA THR A 455 11.39 -17.55 -32.66
C THR A 455 11.53 -19.03 -32.99
N TYR A 456 10.57 -19.59 -33.72
CA TYR A 456 10.61 -21.00 -34.12
C TYR A 456 11.89 -21.36 -34.89
N LYS A 457 12.36 -20.46 -35.77
CA LYS A 457 13.57 -20.69 -36.57
C LYS A 457 14.82 -20.73 -35.69
N LEU A 458 14.89 -19.87 -34.67
CA LEU A 458 16.04 -19.68 -33.79
C LEU A 458 16.06 -20.68 -32.60
N ALA A 459 14.90 -21.21 -32.22
CA ALA A 459 14.74 -22.11 -31.09
C ALA A 459 15.44 -23.47 -31.28
N ASP A 460 15.96 -24.03 -30.18
CA ASP A 460 16.50 -25.39 -30.12
C ASP A 460 15.38 -26.46 -30.18
N LYS A 461 15.77 -27.74 -30.36
CA LYS A 461 14.82 -28.85 -30.52
C LYS A 461 13.84 -29.00 -29.35
N LYS A 462 14.20 -28.58 -28.13
CA LYS A 462 13.32 -28.64 -26.96
C LYS A 462 12.32 -27.49 -26.96
N THR A 463 12.77 -26.27 -27.24
CA THR A 463 11.94 -25.05 -27.24
C THR A 463 10.93 -25.03 -28.39
N ARG A 464 11.28 -25.59 -29.56
CA ARG A 464 10.37 -25.77 -30.71
C ARG A 464 9.12 -26.60 -30.43
N LYS A 465 9.08 -27.40 -29.36
CA LYS A 465 7.87 -28.14 -28.96
C LYS A 465 6.79 -27.26 -28.32
N SER A 466 7.16 -26.05 -27.90
CA SER A 466 6.32 -25.11 -27.13
C SER A 466 6.05 -23.80 -27.87
N LEU A 467 6.50 -23.67 -29.12
CA LEU A 467 6.52 -22.42 -29.87
C LEU A 467 5.99 -22.72 -31.29
N GLU A 468 4.99 -21.99 -31.76
CA GLU A 468 4.41 -22.19 -33.09
C GLU A 468 5.09 -21.32 -34.16
N ARG A 469 4.87 -21.60 -35.44
CA ARG A 469 5.52 -20.83 -36.53
C ARG A 469 5.08 -19.36 -36.60
N GLY A 470 3.91 -19.02 -36.05
CA GLY A 470 3.40 -17.66 -35.95
C GLY A 470 3.73 -16.97 -34.63
N ASP A 471 4.60 -17.56 -33.80
CA ASP A 471 4.90 -17.03 -32.47
C ASP A 471 6.32 -16.46 -32.40
N PHE A 472 6.47 -15.43 -31.57
CA PHE A 472 7.76 -15.04 -31.03
C PHE A 472 7.72 -15.09 -29.50
N ARG A 473 8.88 -15.29 -28.91
CA ARG A 473 9.06 -15.37 -27.46
C ARG A 473 10.00 -14.28 -27.00
N LEU A 474 9.57 -13.56 -25.97
CA LEU A 474 10.39 -12.59 -25.26
C LEU A 474 10.72 -13.10 -23.86
N LEU A 475 11.99 -12.98 -23.51
CA LEU A 475 12.45 -13.20 -22.15
C LEU A 475 12.38 -11.86 -21.40
N HIS A 476 11.24 -11.60 -20.76
CA HIS A 476 11.04 -10.43 -19.90
C HIS A 476 11.83 -10.57 -18.59
N TYR A 477 11.96 -9.48 -17.81
CA TYR A 477 12.48 -9.57 -16.43
C TYR A 477 11.71 -10.59 -15.58
N ALA A 478 10.42 -10.75 -15.88
CA ALA A 478 9.51 -11.63 -15.20
C ALA A 478 9.60 -13.11 -15.61
N GLY A 479 10.23 -13.40 -16.74
CA GLY A 479 10.23 -14.74 -17.35
C GLY A 479 9.85 -14.72 -18.83
N GLU A 480 9.71 -15.91 -19.39
CA GLU A 480 9.42 -16.10 -20.81
C GLU A 480 7.94 -15.92 -21.11
N VAL A 481 7.62 -15.11 -22.13
CA VAL A 481 6.25 -14.95 -22.64
C VAL A 481 6.24 -15.19 -24.14
N THR A 482 5.33 -16.05 -24.59
CA THR A 482 5.13 -16.36 -26.01
C THR A 482 3.94 -15.58 -26.53
N TYR A 483 4.14 -14.81 -27.60
CA TYR A 483 3.15 -13.96 -28.25
C TYR A 483 2.85 -14.47 -29.65
N CYS A 484 1.56 -14.58 -29.97
CA CYS A 484 1.07 -14.92 -31.30
C CYS A 484 0.97 -13.64 -32.14
N VAL A 485 1.64 -13.58 -33.29
CA VAL A 485 1.67 -12.38 -34.15
C VAL A 485 0.35 -12.12 -34.86
N VAL A 486 -0.55 -13.10 -34.92
CA VAL A 486 -1.81 -12.97 -35.66
C VAL A 486 -2.64 -11.80 -35.13
N GLY A 487 -2.99 -10.87 -36.02
CA GLY A 487 -3.71 -9.64 -35.74
C GLY A 487 -2.86 -8.50 -35.16
N PHE A 488 -1.53 -8.60 -35.08
CA PHE A 488 -0.69 -7.51 -34.56
C PHE A 488 -0.77 -6.27 -35.44
N ILE A 489 -0.68 -6.42 -36.78
CA ILE A 489 -0.74 -5.28 -37.70
C ILE A 489 -2.11 -4.60 -37.61
N ASP A 490 -3.18 -5.38 -37.64
CA ASP A 490 -4.56 -4.87 -37.59
C ASP A 490 -4.88 -4.16 -36.27
N LYS A 491 -4.38 -4.69 -35.15
CA LYS A 491 -4.53 -4.10 -33.82
C LYS A 491 -3.69 -2.84 -33.65
N ASN A 492 -2.49 -2.79 -34.22
CA ASN A 492 -1.63 -1.60 -34.16
C ASN A 492 -2.14 -0.45 -35.03
N ASN A 493 -2.74 -0.78 -36.17
CA ASN A 493 -3.22 0.20 -37.14
C ASN A 493 -4.45 0.98 -36.65
N ASP A 494 -5.26 0.42 -35.73
CA ASP A 494 -6.53 0.98 -35.22
C ASP A 494 -7.31 1.77 -36.29
N LEU A 495 -7.40 1.19 -37.49
CA LEU A 495 -7.86 1.88 -38.70
C LEU A 495 -9.34 2.25 -38.55
N LEU A 496 -9.60 3.50 -38.19
CA LEU A 496 -10.84 4.16 -38.58
C LEU A 496 -10.70 4.53 -40.05
N TYR A 497 -11.53 3.95 -40.91
CA TYR A 497 -11.55 4.37 -42.31
C TYR A 497 -11.79 5.89 -42.39
N LYS A 498 -11.05 6.57 -43.29
CA LYS A 498 -11.05 8.05 -43.43
C LYS A 498 -12.44 8.69 -43.51
N ASN A 499 -13.45 7.92 -43.92
CA ASN A 499 -14.87 8.30 -43.93
C ASN A 499 -15.44 8.73 -42.57
N ILE A 500 -14.79 8.36 -41.45
CA ILE A 500 -15.29 8.58 -40.08
C ILE A 500 -14.43 9.65 -39.31
N LYS A 501 -13.51 10.34 -40.02
CA LYS A 501 -12.64 11.48 -39.62
C LYS A 501 -11.50 11.26 -38.62
N ASP A 502 -10.39 11.93 -38.95
CA ASP A 502 -9.08 12.13 -38.30
C ASP A 502 -8.43 10.92 -37.62
N VAL A 503 -7.82 10.08 -38.44
CA VAL A 503 -6.86 9.07 -38.03
C VAL A 503 -5.58 9.78 -37.61
N SER A 504 -5.20 9.65 -36.33
CA SER A 504 -3.84 9.96 -35.90
C SER A 504 -2.87 9.10 -36.72
N ALA A 505 -1.91 9.73 -37.42
CA ALA A 505 -0.95 9.05 -38.29
C ALA A 505 0.02 8.07 -37.57
N LEU A 506 -0.09 7.92 -36.25
CA LEU A 506 0.76 7.09 -35.40
C LEU A 506 0.02 5.83 -34.96
N GLY A 507 0.68 4.65 -35.06
CA GLY A 507 0.15 3.37 -34.58
C GLY A 507 -0.10 3.35 -33.07
N VAL A 508 -0.97 2.45 -32.62
CA VAL A 508 -1.35 2.28 -31.19
C VAL A 508 -0.13 2.07 -30.32
N ALA A 509 0.82 1.24 -30.75
CA ALA A 509 2.03 0.95 -30.00
C ALA A 509 2.89 2.20 -29.78
N THR A 510 2.99 3.08 -30.78
CA THR A 510 3.73 4.34 -30.65
C THR A 510 2.99 5.39 -29.81
N GLN A 511 1.67 5.50 -29.93
CA GLN A 511 0.87 6.35 -29.03
C GLN A 511 1.02 5.90 -27.57
N PHE A 512 1.04 4.57 -27.35
CA PHE A 512 1.24 3.97 -26.05
C PHE A 512 2.63 4.24 -25.50
N LYS A 513 3.68 4.03 -26.31
CA LYS A 513 5.05 4.39 -25.96
C LYS A 513 5.15 5.86 -25.52
N ASN A 514 4.57 6.79 -26.27
CA ASN A 514 4.59 8.22 -25.92
C ASN A 514 3.85 8.50 -24.60
N SER A 515 2.72 7.83 -24.37
CA SER A 515 1.97 7.94 -23.11
C SER A 515 2.78 7.43 -21.91
N LEU A 516 3.49 6.31 -22.07
CA LEU A 516 4.38 5.76 -21.04
C LEU A 516 5.60 6.64 -20.77
N LEU A 517 6.17 7.26 -21.81
CA LEU A 517 7.26 8.23 -21.64
C LEU A 517 6.79 9.42 -20.79
N ARG A 518 5.61 9.98 -21.11
CA ARG A 518 5.01 11.06 -20.32
C ARG A 518 4.74 10.64 -18.87
N LEU A 519 4.24 9.42 -18.64
CA LEU A 519 4.06 8.89 -17.29
C LEU A 519 5.42 8.79 -16.56
N THR A 520 6.45 8.25 -17.22
CA THR A 520 7.80 8.11 -16.65
C THR A 520 8.38 9.46 -16.25
N GLU A 521 8.17 10.51 -17.06
CA GLU A 521 8.56 11.89 -16.73
C GLU A 521 7.85 12.41 -15.48
N ILE A 522 6.53 12.21 -15.39
CA ILE A 522 5.72 12.59 -14.22
C ILE A 522 6.24 11.89 -12.95
N LEU A 523 6.52 10.59 -13.04
CA LEU A 523 7.00 9.80 -11.90
C LEU A 523 8.42 10.17 -11.48
N THR A 524 9.30 10.50 -12.44
CA THR A 524 10.69 10.88 -12.14
C THR A 524 10.79 12.22 -11.41
N ALA A 525 9.77 13.08 -11.55
CA ALA A 525 9.68 14.37 -10.87
C ALA A 525 9.12 14.27 -9.43
N LYS A 526 8.79 13.07 -8.95
CA LYS A 526 8.15 12.83 -7.66
C LYS A 526 8.95 11.81 -6.84
N GLU A 527 8.87 11.91 -5.52
CA GLU A 527 9.44 10.92 -4.61
C GLU A 527 8.59 9.63 -4.60
N ALA A 528 9.25 8.47 -4.63
CA ALA A 528 8.60 7.20 -4.92
C ALA A 528 8.44 6.30 -3.69
N TRP A 529 7.24 5.78 -3.50
CA TRP A 529 6.87 4.79 -2.49
C TRP A 529 6.26 3.57 -3.15
N TYR A 530 6.42 2.39 -2.54
CA TYR A 530 6.17 1.13 -3.24
C TYR A 530 5.34 0.14 -2.44
N VAL A 531 4.32 -0.40 -3.09
CA VAL A 531 3.52 -1.53 -2.60
C VAL A 531 3.58 -2.67 -3.63
N ARG A 532 4.03 -3.84 -3.17
CA ARG A 532 4.15 -5.06 -3.98
C ARG A 532 3.12 -6.08 -3.51
N CYS A 533 2.07 -6.26 -4.30
CA CYS A 533 0.97 -7.17 -4.03
C CYS A 533 1.27 -8.57 -4.60
N LEU A 534 1.02 -9.60 -3.79
CA LEU A 534 1.24 -11.01 -4.11
C LEU A 534 -0.08 -11.78 -4.01
N LYS A 535 -0.37 -12.64 -4.99
CA LYS A 535 -1.40 -13.67 -4.88
C LYS A 535 -0.89 -14.81 -4.00
N SER A 536 -1.70 -15.28 -3.07
CA SER A 536 -1.37 -16.45 -2.26
C SER A 536 -1.62 -17.77 -3.00
N ASN A 537 -2.61 -17.83 -3.91
CA ASN A 537 -2.93 -19.00 -4.75
C ASN A 537 -3.84 -18.60 -5.93
N ASP A 538 -3.93 -19.44 -6.96
CA ASP A 538 -4.79 -19.20 -8.13
C ASP A 538 -6.27 -19.53 -7.91
N ASN A 539 -6.58 -20.36 -6.92
CA ASN A 539 -7.95 -20.81 -6.64
C ASN A 539 -8.77 -19.79 -5.83
N LYS A 540 -8.21 -18.62 -5.51
CA LYS A 540 -8.82 -17.59 -4.66
C LYS A 540 -9.27 -18.14 -3.28
N GLN A 541 -8.54 -19.13 -2.75
CA GLN A 541 -8.88 -19.80 -1.50
C GLN A 541 -8.22 -19.12 -0.29
N PRO A 542 -8.95 -18.82 0.80
CA PRO A 542 -8.35 -18.26 2.00
C PRO A 542 -7.44 -19.29 2.71
N GLY A 543 -6.37 -18.81 3.34
CA GLY A 543 -5.44 -19.64 4.12
C GLY A 543 -4.52 -20.57 3.31
N LYS A 544 -4.66 -20.61 1.98
CA LYS A 544 -3.79 -21.42 1.09
C LYS A 544 -2.62 -20.59 0.56
N PHE A 545 -1.40 -21.09 0.77
CA PHE A 545 -0.16 -20.49 0.25
C PHE A 545 0.49 -21.44 -0.75
N ASP A 546 0.44 -21.08 -2.03
CA ASP A 546 1.11 -21.80 -3.12
C ASP A 546 2.53 -21.28 -3.27
N GLU A 547 3.49 -22.07 -2.82
CA GLU A 547 4.89 -21.69 -2.80
C GLU A 547 5.49 -21.57 -4.21
N VAL A 548 5.00 -22.33 -5.20
CA VAL A 548 5.48 -22.25 -6.58
C VAL A 548 5.04 -20.94 -7.21
N LEU A 549 3.75 -20.59 -7.03
CA LEU A 549 3.19 -19.34 -7.50
C LEU A 549 3.85 -18.14 -6.82
N VAL A 550 3.99 -18.15 -5.50
CA VAL A 550 4.61 -17.02 -4.76
C VAL A 550 6.09 -16.88 -5.10
N ARG A 551 6.83 -17.99 -5.27
CA ARG A 551 8.22 -17.99 -5.76
C ARG A 551 8.35 -17.29 -7.11
N HIS A 552 7.49 -17.66 -8.06
CA HIS A 552 7.45 -17.00 -9.36
C HIS A 552 7.21 -15.49 -9.22
N GLN A 553 6.30 -15.08 -8.33
CA GLN A 553 6.00 -13.68 -8.07
C GLN A 553 7.12 -12.89 -7.41
N VAL A 554 7.80 -13.48 -6.43
CA VAL A 554 8.97 -12.89 -5.78
C VAL A 554 10.07 -12.60 -6.80
N LYS A 555 10.28 -13.53 -7.74
CA LYS A 555 11.25 -13.39 -8.82
C LYS A 555 10.85 -12.29 -9.80
N TYR A 556 9.64 -12.31 -10.35
CA TYR A 556 9.28 -11.30 -11.35
C TYR A 556 9.09 -9.91 -10.75
N LEU A 557 8.61 -9.75 -9.51
CA LEU A 557 8.51 -8.40 -8.93
C LEU A 557 9.88 -7.81 -8.60
N GLY A 558 10.96 -8.58 -8.74
CA GLY A 558 12.33 -8.18 -8.41
C GLY A 558 12.52 -7.92 -6.92
N LEU A 559 11.79 -8.64 -6.06
CA LEU A 559 11.84 -8.41 -4.61
C LEU A 559 13.21 -8.76 -4.03
N MET A 560 13.84 -9.81 -4.56
CA MET A 560 15.19 -10.22 -4.16
C MET A 560 16.22 -9.19 -4.60
N GLU A 561 16.09 -8.64 -5.80
CA GLU A 561 16.94 -7.56 -6.32
C GLU A 561 16.79 -6.30 -5.48
N HIS A 562 15.55 -5.94 -5.10
CA HIS A 562 15.32 -4.80 -4.22
C HIS A 562 15.93 -5.01 -2.84
N LEU A 563 15.78 -6.21 -2.26
CA LEU A 563 16.42 -6.56 -1.00
C LEU A 563 17.95 -6.49 -1.10
N ARG A 564 18.53 -6.96 -2.20
CA ARG A 564 19.99 -6.85 -2.46
C ARG A 564 20.43 -5.40 -2.55
N VAL A 565 19.71 -4.55 -3.28
CA VAL A 565 20.03 -3.10 -3.37
C VAL A 565 19.96 -2.44 -1.99
N ARG A 566 18.91 -2.70 -1.21
CA ARG A 566 18.77 -2.15 0.15
C ARG A 566 19.82 -2.68 1.14
N ARG A 567 20.39 -3.86 0.91
CA ARG A 567 21.40 -4.48 1.78
C ARG A 567 22.84 -4.29 1.33
N ALA A 568 23.09 -3.97 0.07
CA ALA A 568 24.45 -3.82 -0.44
C ALA A 568 25.19 -2.63 0.20
N GLY A 569 24.45 -1.68 0.79
CA GLY A 569 25.01 -0.69 1.70
C GLY A 569 24.72 -1.03 3.17
N PHE A 570 23.84 -0.27 3.81
CA PHE A 570 23.54 -0.40 5.23
C PHE A 570 22.12 -0.91 5.48
N ALA A 571 22.03 -2.05 6.17
CA ALA A 571 20.76 -2.70 6.51
C ALA A 571 19.86 -1.84 7.43
N TYR A 572 20.43 -0.98 8.24
CA TYR A 572 19.64 -0.12 9.13
C TYR A 572 20.20 1.29 9.17
N ARG A 573 19.31 2.28 9.19
CA ARG A 573 19.67 3.70 9.29
C ARG A 573 18.70 4.44 10.20
N ARG A 574 19.21 5.30 11.08
CA ARG A 574 18.35 6.09 11.99
C ARG A 574 19.04 7.37 12.43
N ARG A 575 18.26 8.44 12.59
CA ARG A 575 18.75 9.70 13.17
C ARG A 575 19.32 9.48 14.57
N TYR A 576 20.39 10.19 14.90
CA TYR A 576 21.08 10.02 16.18
C TYR A 576 20.18 10.23 17.39
N GLU A 577 19.29 11.23 17.35
CA GLU A 577 18.37 11.54 18.47
C GLU A 577 17.45 10.37 18.76
N VAL A 578 16.90 9.75 17.71
CA VAL A 578 15.93 8.66 17.82
C VAL A 578 16.64 7.39 18.30
N PHE A 579 17.79 7.08 17.73
CA PHE A 579 18.60 5.92 18.12
C PHE A 579 19.04 6.04 19.58
N LEU A 580 19.60 7.18 19.97
CA LEU A 580 20.07 7.42 21.33
C LEU A 580 18.91 7.40 22.33
N LYS A 581 17.79 8.06 22.03
CA LYS A 581 16.62 8.07 22.93
C LYS A 581 16.12 6.66 23.25
N ARG A 582 16.16 5.76 22.26
CA ARG A 582 15.74 4.36 22.41
C ARG A 582 16.76 3.58 23.23
N TYR A 583 18.03 3.59 22.82
CA TYR A 583 19.03 2.65 23.32
C TYR A 583 19.94 3.21 24.43
N LYS A 584 19.78 4.48 24.84
CA LYS A 584 20.63 5.09 25.89
C LYS A 584 20.66 4.33 27.22
N ALA A 585 19.66 3.51 27.51
CA ALA A 585 19.61 2.70 28.73
C ALA A 585 20.68 1.59 28.75
N LEU A 586 21.16 1.18 27.58
CA LEU A 586 22.16 0.12 27.44
C LEU A 586 23.56 0.54 27.87
N CYS A 587 23.86 1.84 27.85
CA CYS A 587 25.16 2.35 28.24
C CYS A 587 25.06 3.23 29.49
N PRO A 588 25.83 2.95 30.56
CA PRO A 588 25.84 3.77 31.77
C PRO A 588 26.21 5.24 31.51
N ALA A 589 27.01 5.52 30.48
CA ALA A 589 27.44 6.88 30.16
C ALA A 589 26.35 7.72 29.47
N THR A 590 25.35 7.07 28.85
CA THR A 590 24.23 7.73 28.16
C THR A 590 22.95 7.76 28.99
N TRP A 591 22.87 6.94 30.03
CA TRP A 591 21.73 6.84 30.95
C TRP A 591 21.93 7.70 32.22
N PRO A 592 20.88 8.32 32.80
CA PRO A 592 19.49 8.45 32.32
C PRO A 592 19.28 9.60 31.33
N HIS A 593 20.20 10.56 31.31
CA HIS A 593 20.14 11.74 30.47
C HIS A 593 21.48 11.97 29.78
N TRP A 594 21.44 12.14 28.46
CA TRP A 594 22.57 12.61 27.68
C TRP A 594 22.45 14.13 27.50
N LYS A 595 23.54 14.86 27.77
CA LYS A 595 23.58 16.33 27.69
C LYS A 595 24.43 16.87 26.53
N GLY A 596 25.14 15.99 25.82
CA GLY A 596 26.00 16.36 24.68
C GLY A 596 25.26 16.30 23.34
N VAL A 597 26.02 16.43 22.25
CA VAL A 597 25.49 16.26 20.88
C VAL A 597 25.03 14.80 20.71
N PRO A 598 23.88 14.54 20.05
CA PRO A 598 23.38 13.17 19.85
C PRO A 598 24.37 12.22 19.18
N SER A 599 25.15 12.70 18.19
CA SER A 599 26.19 11.91 17.50
C SER A 599 27.17 11.27 18.47
N ASP A 600 27.72 12.07 19.38
CA ASP A 600 28.74 11.65 20.36
C ASP A 600 28.15 10.67 21.38
N GLY A 601 26.86 10.86 21.70
CA GLY A 601 26.12 9.94 22.57
C GLY A 601 25.92 8.57 21.91
N VAL A 602 25.57 8.57 20.62
CA VAL A 602 25.47 7.33 19.83
C VAL A 602 26.83 6.67 19.68
N GLU A 603 27.90 7.44 19.43
CA GLU A 603 29.25 6.91 19.31
C GLU A 603 29.71 6.19 20.60
N LYS A 604 29.51 6.82 21.76
CA LYS A 604 29.81 6.16 23.06
C LYS A 604 28.96 4.92 23.30
N LEU A 605 27.69 4.96 22.90
CA LEU A 605 26.78 3.83 23.03
C LEU A 605 27.26 2.64 22.19
N VAL A 606 27.57 2.84 20.91
CA VAL A 606 27.99 1.75 20.02
C VAL A 606 29.37 1.19 20.38
N GLN A 607 30.27 2.05 20.88
CA GLN A 607 31.54 1.61 21.45
C GLN A 607 31.33 0.73 22.69
N HIS A 608 30.41 1.10 23.57
CA HIS A 608 30.06 0.28 24.75
C HIS A 608 29.43 -1.07 24.36
N LEU A 609 28.61 -1.08 23.31
CA LEU A 609 28.00 -2.29 22.76
C LEU A 609 29.00 -3.17 21.98
N GLY A 610 30.22 -2.69 21.72
CA GLY A 610 31.27 -3.46 21.07
C GLY A 610 31.12 -3.60 19.56
N TYR A 611 30.43 -2.65 18.91
CA TYR A 611 30.27 -2.66 17.45
C TYR A 611 31.64 -2.54 16.76
N GLN A 612 31.87 -3.37 15.73
CA GLN A 612 33.10 -3.28 14.95
C GLN A 612 33.03 -2.16 13.88
N PRO A 613 34.16 -1.55 13.47
CA PRO A 613 34.17 -0.41 12.53
C PRO A 613 33.65 -0.72 11.11
N ASP A 614 33.55 -2.00 10.73
CA ASP A 614 32.94 -2.46 9.49
C ASP A 614 31.43 -2.68 9.62
N GLU A 615 30.92 -2.83 10.85
CA GLU A 615 29.50 -3.09 11.12
C GLU A 615 28.65 -1.82 11.13
N TYR A 616 29.26 -0.64 11.24
CA TYR A 616 28.54 0.63 11.20
C TYR A 616 29.35 1.77 10.58
N LYS A 617 28.66 2.82 10.15
CA LYS A 617 29.21 4.13 9.79
C LYS A 617 28.40 5.23 10.47
N MET A 618 29.13 6.26 10.88
CA MET A 618 28.56 7.50 11.38
C MET A 618 28.40 8.45 10.18
N GLY A 619 27.16 8.77 9.82
CA GLY A 619 26.87 9.82 8.84
C GLY A 619 26.89 11.21 9.49
N LYS A 620 26.44 12.23 8.76
CA LYS A 620 26.31 13.59 9.31
C LYS A 620 25.18 13.70 10.33
N THR A 621 24.05 13.02 10.08
CA THR A 621 22.84 13.12 10.94
C THR A 621 22.29 11.77 11.39
N LYS A 622 22.74 10.67 10.78
CA LYS A 622 22.24 9.32 11.05
C LYS A 622 23.38 8.35 11.35
N ILE A 623 23.07 7.34 12.16
CA ILE A 623 23.88 6.12 12.25
C ILE A 623 23.41 5.13 11.19
N PHE A 624 24.38 4.47 10.54
CA PHE A 624 24.17 3.43 9.54
C PHE A 624 24.78 2.13 10.02
N ILE A 625 23.99 1.06 10.13
CA ILE A 625 24.44 -0.27 10.57
C ILE A 625 24.38 -1.22 9.37
N ARG A 626 25.52 -1.86 9.06
CA ARG A 626 25.72 -2.71 7.88
C ARG A 626 25.00 -4.04 8.00
N TYR A 627 25.09 -4.70 9.15
CA TYR A 627 24.53 -6.04 9.34
C TYR A 627 23.34 -6.07 10.30
N ALA A 628 22.28 -6.78 9.91
CA ALA A 628 21.09 -6.98 10.73
C ALA A 628 21.40 -7.61 12.10
N ARG A 629 22.31 -8.59 12.13
CA ARG A 629 22.78 -9.26 13.36
C ARG A 629 23.23 -8.29 14.45
N THR A 630 23.89 -7.20 14.07
CA THR A 630 24.42 -6.19 15.00
C THR A 630 23.29 -5.40 15.66
N LEU A 631 22.25 -5.08 14.89
CA LEU A 631 21.03 -4.46 15.39
C LEU A 631 20.23 -5.42 16.28
N PHE A 632 20.07 -6.69 15.89
CA PHE A 632 19.34 -7.68 16.68
C PHE A 632 19.97 -7.91 18.05
N ALA A 633 21.30 -8.06 18.11
CA ALA A 633 22.01 -8.17 19.39
C ALA A 633 21.75 -6.95 20.30
N THR A 634 21.54 -5.77 19.71
CA THR A 634 21.26 -4.53 20.45
C THR A 634 19.82 -4.47 20.96
N GLU A 635 18.86 -4.93 20.16
CA GLU A 635 17.46 -5.04 20.60
C GLU A 635 17.30 -6.12 21.69
N ASP A 636 17.98 -7.26 21.57
CA ASP A 636 17.98 -8.30 22.59
C ASP A 636 18.51 -7.77 23.93
N ALA A 637 19.65 -7.06 23.90
CA ALA A 637 20.19 -6.39 25.07
C ALA A 637 19.20 -5.35 25.64
N PHE A 638 18.50 -4.63 24.77
CA PHE A 638 17.55 -3.59 25.17
C PHE A 638 16.33 -4.17 25.88
N GLU A 639 15.76 -5.27 25.38
CA GLU A 639 14.62 -5.92 26.02
C GLU A 639 14.98 -6.51 27.38
N ILE A 640 16.18 -7.08 27.54
CA ILE A 640 16.69 -7.52 28.86
C ILE A 640 16.77 -6.33 29.82
N CYS A 641 17.42 -5.24 29.41
CA CYS A 641 17.59 -4.02 30.20
C CYS A 641 16.23 -3.40 30.60
N LYS A 642 15.27 -3.35 29.68
CA LYS A 642 13.92 -2.84 29.91
C LYS A 642 13.17 -3.65 30.97
N HIS A 643 13.30 -4.98 30.96
CA HIS A 643 12.71 -5.83 31.99
C HIS A 643 13.32 -5.57 33.37
N GLU A 644 14.63 -5.36 33.46
CA GLU A 644 15.31 -5.00 34.71
C GLU A 644 14.88 -3.63 35.25
N LEU A 645 14.83 -2.61 34.38
CA LEU A 645 14.35 -1.27 34.72
C LEU A 645 12.87 -1.30 35.14
N GLY A 646 12.04 -2.12 34.50
CA GLY A 646 10.66 -2.36 34.87
C GLY A 646 10.51 -2.95 36.27
N LYS A 647 11.35 -3.93 36.63
CA LYS A 647 11.42 -4.49 37.99
C LYS A 647 11.82 -3.42 39.02
N GLN A 648 12.87 -2.64 38.75
CA GLN A 648 13.32 -1.58 39.65
C GLN A 648 12.24 -0.52 39.89
N LYS A 649 11.56 -0.05 38.82
CA LYS A 649 10.44 0.90 38.95
C LYS A 649 9.27 0.35 39.75
N ARG A 650 8.91 -0.93 39.57
CA ARG A 650 7.84 -1.58 40.35
C ARG A 650 8.21 -1.67 41.83
N THR A 651 9.45 -2.00 42.15
CA THR A 651 9.96 -2.04 43.54
C THR A 651 9.96 -0.65 44.17
N GLN A 652 10.44 0.37 43.45
CA GLN A 652 10.46 1.75 43.94
C GLN A 652 9.05 2.32 44.15
N LYS A 653 8.10 2.01 43.25
CA LYS A 653 6.68 2.37 43.40
C LYS A 653 6.03 1.65 44.58
N ARG A 654 6.38 0.38 44.84
CA ARG A 654 5.93 -0.34 46.04
C ARG A 654 6.47 0.31 47.31
N HIS A 655 7.75 0.66 47.36
CA HIS A 655 8.34 1.36 48.50
C HIS A 655 7.68 2.72 48.72
N PHE A 656 7.46 3.51 47.67
CA PHE A 656 6.79 4.81 47.77
C PHE A 656 5.33 4.68 48.25
N ASN A 657 4.56 3.74 47.71
CA ASN A 657 3.19 3.47 48.15
C ASN A 657 3.16 2.98 49.61
N PHE A 658 4.11 2.13 50.01
CA PHE A 658 4.25 1.68 51.39
C PHE A 658 4.59 2.86 52.33
N PHE A 659 5.53 3.72 51.93
CA PHE A 659 5.89 4.91 52.70
C PHE A 659 4.71 5.89 52.84
N SER A 660 3.97 6.12 51.75
CA SER A 660 2.77 6.95 51.76
C SER A 660 1.65 6.34 52.62
N TYR A 661 1.51 5.01 52.61
CA TYR A 661 0.56 4.31 53.47
C TYR A 661 0.90 4.47 54.95
N ILE A 662 2.17 4.27 55.32
CA ILE A 662 2.66 4.46 56.69
C ILE A 662 2.44 5.90 57.17
N ILE A 663 2.77 6.90 56.34
CA ILE A 663 2.53 8.32 56.66
C ILE A 663 1.03 8.60 56.82
N SER A 664 0.20 8.08 55.92
CA SER A 664 -1.25 8.26 56.00
C SER A 664 -1.84 7.62 57.26
N MET A 665 -1.37 6.43 57.64
CA MET A 665 -1.80 5.75 58.87
C MET A 665 -1.39 6.55 60.12
N PHE A 666 -0.16 7.06 60.14
CA PHE A 666 0.33 7.91 61.22
C PHE A 666 -0.49 9.21 61.35
N ILE A 667 -0.77 9.91 60.24
CA ILE A 667 -1.57 11.14 60.23
C ILE A 667 -3.01 10.86 60.67
N LYS A 668 -3.64 9.81 60.14
CA LYS A 668 -5.01 9.43 60.53
C LYS A 668 -5.08 9.12 62.03
N GLY A 669 -4.16 8.30 62.55
CA GLY A 669 -4.08 7.99 63.97
C GLY A 669 -3.78 9.22 64.85
N TYR A 670 -3.00 10.19 64.36
CA TYR A 670 -2.77 11.46 65.05
C TYR A 670 -4.02 12.33 65.10
N ILE A 671 -4.81 12.42 64.02
CA ILE A 671 -6.03 13.23 63.97
C ILE A 671 -7.08 12.66 64.94
N THR A 672 -7.31 11.35 64.91
CA THR A 672 -8.31 10.64 65.74
C THR A 672 -7.78 10.24 67.13
N ARG A 673 -6.67 10.83 67.58
CA ARG A 673 -5.98 10.51 68.85
C ARG A 673 -6.80 10.73 70.12
N ARG A 674 -7.93 11.46 70.03
CA ARG A 674 -8.82 11.81 71.14
C ARG A 674 -10.16 11.07 71.08
N GLU A 675 -10.34 10.21 70.09
CA GLU A 675 -11.53 9.40 69.91
C GLU A 675 -11.33 8.01 70.52
N ALA A 676 -12.42 7.28 70.75
CA ALA A 676 -12.36 5.90 71.22
C ALA A 676 -11.49 5.04 70.29
N LYS A 677 -10.91 3.95 70.82
CA LYS A 677 -10.02 3.07 70.04
C LYS A 677 -10.75 2.50 68.82
N THR A 678 -10.30 2.90 67.64
CA THR A 678 -10.74 2.41 66.33
C THR A 678 -9.60 1.63 65.65
N THR A 679 -9.89 0.95 64.54
CA THR A 679 -8.87 0.28 63.71
C THR A 679 -7.77 1.25 63.29
N ASP A 680 -8.14 2.48 62.96
CA ASP A 680 -7.27 3.48 62.35
C ASP A 680 -6.35 4.21 63.34
N ASN A 681 -6.70 4.25 64.64
CA ASN A 681 -5.89 4.89 65.69
C ASN A 681 -5.15 3.89 66.59
N SER A 682 -5.50 2.60 66.54
CA SER A 682 -5.00 1.58 67.47
C SER A 682 -3.47 1.48 67.54
N GLU A 683 -2.78 1.44 66.40
CA GLU A 683 -1.31 1.34 66.32
C GLU A 683 -0.62 2.63 66.79
N TYR A 684 -1.14 3.80 66.39
CA TYR A 684 -0.62 5.10 66.82
C TYR A 684 -0.75 5.27 68.34
N LEU A 685 -1.90 4.89 68.92
CA LEU A 685 -2.12 4.95 70.36
C LEU A 685 -1.21 3.98 71.12
N ALA A 686 -0.95 2.77 70.58
CA ALA A 686 0.01 1.83 71.15
C ALA A 686 1.44 2.40 71.14
N PHE A 687 1.86 3.02 70.03
CA PHE A 687 3.15 3.69 69.90
C PHE A 687 3.32 4.85 70.91
N VAL A 688 2.28 5.69 71.07
CA VAL A 688 2.28 6.80 72.05
C VAL A 688 2.35 6.27 73.48
N ARG A 689 1.62 5.19 73.79
CA ARG A 689 1.66 4.53 75.12
C ARG A 689 3.03 3.98 75.42
N GLN A 690 3.63 3.23 74.50
CA GLN A 690 4.97 2.67 74.66
C GLN A 690 6.03 3.77 74.80
N SER A 691 5.96 4.81 73.97
CA SER A 691 6.87 5.95 74.03
C SER A 691 6.72 6.77 75.32
N TYR A 692 5.52 6.83 75.91
CA TYR A 692 5.33 7.42 77.23
C TYR A 692 5.89 6.51 78.32
N LEU A 693 5.62 5.21 78.30
CA LEU A 693 6.12 4.27 79.31
C LEU A 693 7.66 4.22 79.34
N ASN A 694 8.31 4.30 78.18
CA ASN A 694 9.77 4.42 78.09
C ASN A 694 10.26 5.73 78.72
N ARG A 695 9.64 6.88 78.40
CA ARG A 695 9.99 8.17 79.03
C ARG A 695 9.70 8.19 80.53
N LEU A 696 8.65 7.51 80.97
CA LEU A 696 8.30 7.36 82.37
C LEU A 696 9.36 6.53 83.09
N LYS A 697 9.76 5.38 82.53
CA LYS A 697 10.85 4.54 83.04
C LYS A 697 12.12 5.33 83.27
N ASP A 698 12.47 6.22 82.34
CA ASP A 698 13.69 7.02 82.41
C ASP A 698 13.59 8.22 83.37
N ASN A 699 12.39 8.60 83.82
CA ASN A 699 12.14 9.77 84.66
C ASN A 699 11.23 9.45 85.87
N LEU A 700 11.38 8.26 86.47
CA LEU A 700 10.62 7.86 87.65
C LEU A 700 11.00 8.70 88.90
N PRO A 701 10.03 9.21 89.68
CA PRO A 701 10.31 9.88 90.95
C PRO A 701 11.01 8.94 91.95
N LYS A 702 11.90 9.50 92.78
CA LYS A 702 12.60 8.73 93.82
C LYS A 702 11.67 8.20 94.92
N THR A 703 10.50 8.81 95.09
CA THR A 703 9.47 8.41 96.05
C THR A 703 8.08 8.49 95.42
N VAL A 704 7.25 7.48 95.65
CA VAL A 704 5.92 7.34 95.03
C VAL A 704 4.94 8.47 95.43
N LEU A 705 5.17 9.09 96.59
CA LEU A 705 4.31 10.14 97.16
C LEU A 705 4.58 11.55 96.60
N ASP A 706 5.65 11.75 95.85
CA ASP A 706 5.96 13.06 95.26
C ASP A 706 5.09 13.31 94.02
N LYS A 707 3.92 13.92 94.22
CA LYS A 707 2.93 14.21 93.17
C LYS A 707 3.37 15.28 92.17
N THR A 708 4.50 15.95 92.39
CA THR A 708 4.94 17.09 91.56
C THR A 708 5.92 16.72 90.45
N THR A 709 6.62 15.60 90.59
CA THR A 709 7.66 15.15 89.64
C THR A 709 7.21 14.06 88.68
N TRP A 710 5.96 13.56 88.79
CA TRP A 710 5.40 12.62 87.83
C TRP A 710 5.20 13.28 86.46
N LEU A 711 5.67 12.60 85.41
CA LEU A 711 5.35 12.97 84.03
C LEU A 711 3.83 12.97 83.82
N THR A 712 3.32 13.99 83.15
CA THR A 712 1.89 14.08 82.85
C THR A 712 1.51 13.07 81.78
N PRO A 713 0.56 12.15 82.03
CA PRO A 713 0.15 11.16 81.04
C PRO A 713 -0.57 11.81 79.86
N PRO A 714 -0.33 11.34 78.63
CA PRO A 714 -1.07 11.83 77.46
C PRO A 714 -2.57 11.48 77.59
N PRO A 715 -3.48 12.29 76.98
CA PRO A 715 -4.94 12.14 77.13
C PRO A 715 -5.48 10.73 76.88
N VAL A 716 -4.83 9.96 76.00
CA VAL A 716 -5.23 8.58 75.65
C VAL A 716 -4.98 7.54 76.76
N MET A 717 -4.25 7.92 77.81
CA MET A 717 -4.05 7.11 79.02
C MET A 717 -4.93 7.59 80.17
N THR A 718 -5.58 8.74 80.03
CA THR A 718 -6.51 9.30 81.03
C THR A 718 -7.89 8.64 80.94
N GLU A 719 -8.28 8.09 79.78
CA GLU A 719 -9.53 7.32 79.63
C GLU A 719 -9.55 6.02 80.46
N VAL A 720 -8.39 5.41 80.70
CA VAL A 720 -8.28 4.21 81.55
C VAL A 720 -8.63 4.53 83.01
N PHE A 721 -8.54 5.80 83.43
CA PHE A 721 -8.93 6.26 84.77
C PHE A 721 -10.41 6.61 84.92
N ARG A 722 -11.17 6.80 83.84
CA ARG A 722 -12.60 7.15 83.91
C ARG A 722 -13.55 5.96 83.87
N ASN A 723 -13.12 4.81 83.35
CA ASN A 723 -13.96 3.61 83.23
C ASN A 723 -13.84 2.62 84.40
N SER A 724 -13.17 3.01 85.49
CA SER A 724 -13.14 2.25 86.74
C SER A 724 -13.95 2.98 87.82
N GLU A 725 -15.28 2.90 87.76
CA GLU A 725 -16.18 3.15 88.90
C GLU A 725 -16.06 2.02 89.96
N VAL A 726 -14.84 1.66 90.33
CA VAL A 726 -14.57 0.76 91.46
C VAL A 726 -13.23 1.19 92.02
N PHE A 727 -13.20 2.18 92.91
CA PHE A 727 -12.20 2.35 93.99
C PHE A 727 -12.54 3.62 94.80
N ASN A 728 -13.79 3.73 95.23
CA ASN A 728 -14.15 4.48 96.43
C ASN A 728 -13.96 3.54 97.63
N SER A 729 -12.70 3.33 98.03
CA SER A 729 -12.25 2.81 99.34
C SER A 729 -10.78 2.39 99.24
N GLY A 730 -9.90 3.02 100.03
CA GLY A 730 -8.67 2.34 100.43
C GLY A 730 -8.97 1.31 101.54
N PRO A 731 -7.99 0.57 102.06
CA PRO A 731 -6.78 0.05 101.44
C PRO A 731 -6.74 -1.48 101.62
N LYS A 732 -6.98 -2.28 100.58
CA LYS A 732 -6.71 -3.72 100.60
C LYS A 732 -6.44 -4.18 99.18
N ILE A 733 -5.21 -4.61 98.93
CA ILE A 733 -4.80 -5.75 98.10
C ILE A 733 -3.26 -5.72 98.15
N LEU A 734 -2.74 -6.27 99.24
CA LEU A 734 -1.35 -6.66 99.42
C LEU A 734 -1.25 -8.20 99.50
N GLU A 735 -2.19 -8.91 98.89
CA GLU A 735 -2.21 -10.38 98.84
C GLU A 735 -2.25 -10.82 97.38
N HIS A 736 -1.39 -11.77 97.05
CA HIS A 736 -1.14 -12.38 95.73
C HIS A 736 -0.12 -11.68 94.82
N LEU A 737 1.08 -11.47 95.38
CA LEU A 737 2.31 -11.88 94.68
C LEU A 737 2.63 -13.32 95.09
N TRP A 738 2.26 -14.29 94.24
CA TRP A 738 2.98 -15.52 93.91
C TRP A 738 2.59 -15.93 92.49
#